data_AF-A0AAW0S4W6-F1
#
_entry.id   AF-A0AAW0S4W6-F1
#
_cell.length_a   1.000
_cell.length_b   1.000
_cell.length_c   1.000
_cell.angle_alpha   90.00
_cell.angle_beta   90.00
_cell.angle_gamma   90.00
#
_symmetry.space_group_name_H-M   'P 1'
#
loop_
_entity.id
_entity.type
_entity.pdbx_description
1 polymer ?
#
loop_
_entity_poly.entity_id
_entity_poly.type
_entity_poly.pdbx_seq_one_letter_code
_entity_poly.pdbx_strand_id
1 'polypeptide(L)'
;MTVLIDGQATIVDEYEEYINSTSEKILDILAGYFWSSENQSGKREDIHWPGRQMFAQHVMHWIRRNESVKMTLPAFPFKSSNPNKVTGLLPDCGEYLGLQRLNQICLDIRKVYGHGAHVIIATDGAAFNDLLLISDETVWKYGRAVKAMVKSNGFGENIEVMHAAEILGLVEEGLLSEDLFYKTTTQARQMIEDKFCASEEQIRQLVETDPDSRLTFTGFKAFCKLDMEKTDMKKHALSNKAYMKAISSLCIQMMGRSEGFGKLIRAKMPHHIRLSIHPSSGAVKLSVCLVPQPSGSISRSPWMSSIAVSKDGVRYTVHAKDVRDTHELILKDGLPWFYKERTVPLSAGIVRRNGYFEKLWNKYNYELQQKPRSEIDVTVLTDSGKESSSAVLEGRALQIVGAKGTFDRLEVTKAELQEMFCYNKYKMRFINELGDMDMATVYRCGSFIDIGTGPHIQNSSKIKAFKILQNSASYFLGDVNKDSLNRTAAVAFPNKKLMNDHLEQLTENEKLSHLHIGKRQELFFFDAMSPGSAFLLPNGTKIFNALQQLLRQEYCTQGYQEVQTPNIYNTAIWKTSGHWQHYKENMFRLDIDGSEWALKPMNCPGHFLLFGHKTWSYRDLPLRIADFGVLHRNEASGALRGLTRVRKFQQDDSHIFCTDDQIASEIENIFRFLEKIYGIFGFTFKLKLSTRPDKYLGDLATWDYAEAQLRHALTKCYSDDWVENLGDGAFYGPKIDITIEDAFKREFQCATIQLDYQAPVKFDLKYAGKNGLCKPVVIHRAIIGSFERFLAILTEHFGGNWPFWISPCQILVIPVAPGLDDYAQQVHALLRADGFHVQVDLSSNTLKKKIRSGELAQYNFIFVVGAREEKSHSVSVRYHDSVGPFVYSSAVQAKYMFRTTHE
;
A
#
# COMPACT_ATOMS: atom_id res chain seq x y z
N MET A 1 -32.50 -39.53 21.01
CA MET A 1 -33.89 -39.90 21.38
C MET A 1 -34.71 -39.66 20.13
N THR A 2 -35.16 -40.73 19.48
CA THR A 2 -35.82 -40.70 18.17
C THR A 2 -37.32 -40.54 18.37
N VAL A 3 -37.96 -39.59 17.69
CA VAL A 3 -39.42 -39.58 17.49
C VAL A 3 -39.66 -39.47 16.00
N LEU A 4 -40.33 -40.47 15.44
CA LEU A 4 -40.84 -40.50 14.07
C LEU A 4 -42.26 -39.93 14.10
N ILE A 5 -42.52 -38.87 13.34
CA ILE A 5 -43.86 -38.48 12.91
C ILE A 5 -43.78 -38.12 11.41
N ASP A 6 -44.68 -38.73 10.65
CA ASP A 6 -45.06 -38.48 9.26
C ASP A 6 -43.94 -38.36 8.22
N GLY A 7 -43.70 -39.49 7.53
CA GLY A 7 -42.72 -39.59 6.46
C GLY A 7 -42.92 -38.57 5.34
N GLN A 8 -42.13 -37.49 5.37
CA GLN A 8 -41.51 -36.83 4.21
C GLN A 8 -40.48 -35.76 4.67
N ALA A 9 -39.19 -36.12 4.53
CA ALA A 9 -38.04 -35.24 4.26
C ALA A 9 -37.97 -33.80 4.83
N THR A 10 -38.30 -33.55 6.09
CA THR A 10 -38.18 -32.19 6.69
C THR A 10 -37.12 -32.08 7.79
N ILE A 11 -36.99 -33.08 8.67
CA ILE A 11 -36.01 -33.06 9.78
C ILE A 11 -34.55 -33.22 9.30
N VAL A 12 -34.34 -33.93 8.18
CA VAL A 12 -32.99 -34.14 7.61
C VAL A 12 -32.45 -32.84 7.01
N ASP A 13 -33.30 -32.04 6.38
CA ASP A 13 -32.92 -30.77 5.77
C ASP A 13 -32.57 -29.72 6.82
N GLU A 14 -33.33 -29.63 7.93
CA GLU A 14 -33.01 -28.70 9.03
C GLU A 14 -31.71 -29.07 9.76
N TYR A 15 -31.42 -30.37 9.94
CA TYR A 15 -30.19 -30.81 10.60
C TYR A 15 -28.94 -30.58 9.72
N GLU A 16 -29.03 -30.86 8.42
CA GLU A 16 -27.94 -30.56 7.48
C GLU A 16 -27.77 -29.04 7.27
N GLU A 17 -28.85 -28.26 7.30
CA GLU A 17 -28.77 -26.79 7.31
C GLU A 17 -28.07 -26.26 8.57
N TYR A 18 -28.38 -26.82 9.75
CA TYR A 18 -27.67 -26.53 10.99
C TYR A 18 -26.17 -26.88 10.91
N ILE A 19 -25.83 -28.06 10.36
CA ILE A 19 -24.43 -28.49 10.19
C ILE A 19 -23.70 -27.52 9.27
N ASN A 20 -24.28 -27.17 8.12
CA ASN A 20 -23.68 -26.26 7.16
C ASN A 20 -23.50 -24.85 7.75
N SER A 21 -24.55 -24.29 8.36
CA SER A 21 -24.51 -22.97 8.99
C SER A 21 -23.50 -22.90 10.13
N THR A 22 -23.45 -23.93 10.99
CA THR A 22 -22.51 -23.98 12.12
C THR A 22 -21.09 -24.20 11.64
N SER A 23 -20.89 -25.04 10.61
CA SER A 23 -19.59 -25.25 9.98
C SER A 23 -19.02 -23.95 9.42
N GLU A 24 -19.81 -23.17 8.67
CA GLU A 24 -19.33 -21.89 8.11
C GLU A 24 -18.95 -20.90 9.21
N LYS A 25 -19.75 -20.78 10.29
CA LYS A 25 -19.41 -19.92 11.44
C LYS A 25 -18.09 -20.33 12.11
N ILE A 26 -17.82 -21.63 12.23
CA ILE A 26 -16.55 -22.13 12.77
C ILE A 26 -15.40 -21.80 11.82
N LEU A 27 -15.58 -21.97 10.51
CA LEU A 27 -14.57 -21.63 9.52
C LEU A 27 -14.27 -20.13 9.51
N ASP A 28 -15.26 -19.25 9.73
CA ASP A 28 -15.05 -17.80 9.84
C ASP A 28 -14.24 -17.41 11.09
N ILE A 29 -14.50 -18.08 12.22
CA ILE A 29 -13.66 -17.93 13.41
C ILE A 29 -12.24 -18.36 13.09
N LEU A 30 -12.05 -19.54 12.51
CA LEU A 30 -10.72 -20.05 12.14
C LEU A 30 -10.00 -19.13 11.15
N ALA A 31 -10.71 -18.59 10.16
CA ALA A 31 -10.18 -17.61 9.20
C ALA A 31 -9.68 -16.34 9.90
N GLY A 32 -10.33 -15.93 11.00
CA GLY A 32 -9.87 -14.81 11.83
C GLY A 32 -8.57 -15.05 12.60
N TYR A 33 -8.21 -16.31 12.81
CA TYR A 33 -6.93 -16.73 13.41
C TYR A 33 -5.89 -17.17 12.37
N PHE A 34 -6.32 -17.46 11.15
CA PHE A 34 -5.48 -17.89 10.05
C PHE A 34 -4.60 -16.73 9.55
N TRP A 35 -3.31 -17.02 9.42
CA TRP A 35 -2.30 -16.15 8.84
C TRP A 35 -2.58 -16.02 7.33
N SER A 36 -3.44 -15.07 6.92
CA SER A 36 -3.24 -14.48 5.61
C SER A 36 -1.96 -13.65 5.67
N SER A 37 -1.24 -13.48 4.56
CA SER A 37 -0.30 -12.37 4.46
C SER A 37 -1.07 -11.11 4.84
N GLU A 38 -0.86 -10.59 6.05
CA GLU A 38 -1.28 -9.26 6.42
C GLU A 38 -0.65 -8.33 5.38
N ASN A 39 -1.45 -7.84 4.44
CA ASN A 39 -1.11 -6.60 3.78
C ASN A 39 -1.00 -5.54 4.88
N GLN A 40 -0.11 -4.56 4.68
CA GLN A 40 0.33 -3.58 5.68
C GLN A 40 -0.78 -2.71 6.31
N SER A 41 -2.06 -2.94 5.96
CA SER A 41 -3.24 -2.17 6.33
C SER A 41 -4.19 -2.83 7.34
N GLY A 42 -4.01 -4.10 7.72
CA GLY A 42 -4.86 -4.75 8.72
C GLY A 42 -6.35 -4.91 8.35
N LYS A 43 -6.73 -4.72 7.07
CA LYS A 43 -8.08 -5.04 6.58
C LYS A 43 -8.18 -6.51 6.15
N ARG A 44 -9.30 -7.17 6.46
CA ARG A 44 -9.65 -8.50 5.94
C ARG A 44 -10.20 -8.35 4.51
N GLU A 45 -9.38 -8.63 3.51
CA GLU A 45 -9.87 -8.98 2.17
C GLU A 45 -10.58 -10.35 2.24
N ASP A 46 -11.48 -10.65 1.29
CA ASP A 46 -12.01 -12.01 1.11
C ASP A 46 -10.84 -12.98 1.00
N ILE A 47 -10.58 -13.70 2.09
CA ILE A 47 -9.42 -14.57 2.22
C ILE A 47 -9.63 -15.70 1.22
N HIS A 48 -8.93 -15.64 0.08
CA HIS A 48 -8.77 -16.81 -0.76
C HIS A 48 -8.11 -17.88 0.11
N TRP A 49 -8.93 -18.81 0.59
CA TRP A 49 -8.54 -19.93 1.44
C TRP A 49 -8.72 -21.22 0.63
N PRO A 50 -7.70 -21.65 -0.14
CA PRO A 50 -7.80 -22.78 -1.07
C PRO A 50 -8.31 -24.06 -0.42
N GLY A 51 -7.95 -24.29 0.85
CA GLY A 51 -8.34 -25.48 1.61
C GLY A 51 -9.70 -25.38 2.32
N ARG A 52 -10.43 -24.26 2.22
CA ARG A 52 -11.63 -24.01 3.05
C ARG A 52 -12.64 -25.15 3.01
N GLN A 53 -12.93 -25.68 1.82
CA GLN A 53 -13.86 -26.81 1.66
C GLN A 53 -13.35 -28.11 2.33
N MET A 54 -12.04 -28.38 2.25
CA MET A 54 -11.45 -29.54 2.94
C MET A 54 -11.59 -29.39 4.46
N PHE A 55 -11.32 -28.20 5.00
CA PHE A 55 -11.51 -27.94 6.43
C PHE A 55 -12.98 -27.99 6.85
N ALA A 56 -13.90 -27.55 6.00
CA ALA A 56 -15.35 -27.70 6.21
C ALA A 56 -15.71 -29.17 6.41
N GLN A 57 -15.17 -30.09 5.60
CA GLN A 57 -15.42 -31.53 5.77
C GLN A 57 -14.96 -32.05 7.13
N HIS A 58 -13.81 -31.58 7.63
CA HIS A 58 -13.34 -31.94 8.97
C HIS A 58 -14.22 -31.37 10.08
N VAL A 59 -14.67 -30.11 9.95
CA VAL A 59 -15.58 -29.49 10.93
C VAL A 59 -16.93 -30.23 10.95
N MET A 60 -17.53 -30.45 9.78
CA MET A 60 -18.79 -31.17 9.62
C MET A 60 -18.71 -32.60 10.16
N HIS A 61 -17.56 -33.27 10.02
CA HIS A 61 -17.34 -34.60 10.59
C HIS A 61 -17.59 -34.62 12.11
N TRP A 62 -17.08 -33.63 12.85
CA TRP A 62 -17.27 -33.55 14.30
C TRP A 62 -18.65 -33.06 14.71
N ILE A 63 -19.24 -32.13 13.96
CA ILE A 63 -20.61 -31.65 14.21
C ILE A 63 -21.62 -32.80 14.04
N ARG A 64 -21.48 -33.63 12.99
CA ARG A 64 -22.35 -34.79 12.76
C ARG A 64 -22.28 -35.84 13.87
N ARG A 65 -21.15 -35.90 14.58
CA ARG A 65 -20.95 -36.80 15.73
C ARG A 65 -21.36 -36.16 17.06
N ASN A 66 -21.72 -34.88 17.04
CA ASN A 66 -22.03 -34.09 18.22
C ASN A 66 -20.87 -34.10 19.24
N GLU A 67 -19.64 -33.99 18.73
CA GLU A 67 -18.39 -33.99 19.50
C GLU A 67 -17.62 -32.68 19.29
N SER A 68 -16.65 -32.37 20.17
CA SER A 68 -15.83 -31.16 20.01
C SER A 68 -14.96 -31.22 18.76
N VAL A 69 -14.87 -30.11 18.03
CA VAL A 69 -14.03 -30.02 16.82
C VAL A 69 -12.57 -30.22 17.20
N LYS A 70 -11.93 -31.24 16.64
CA LYS A 70 -10.54 -31.59 16.97
C LYS A 70 -9.55 -30.89 16.05
N MET A 71 -8.52 -30.30 16.64
CA MET A 71 -7.43 -29.63 15.94
C MET A 71 -6.08 -30.16 16.43
N THR A 72 -5.05 -30.19 15.57
CA THR A 72 -3.71 -30.64 15.96
C THR A 72 -2.63 -29.66 15.52
N LEU A 73 -1.75 -29.26 16.44
CA LEU A 73 -0.64 -28.34 16.22
C LEU A 73 0.71 -28.96 16.61
N PRO A 74 1.62 -29.17 15.65
CA PRO A 74 3.02 -29.48 15.93
C PRO A 74 3.80 -28.22 16.16
N ALA A 75 4.27 -28.14 17.39
CA ALA A 75 4.80 -26.93 17.99
C ALA A 75 5.33 -27.31 19.37
N PHE A 76 5.93 -26.32 20.04
CA PHE A 76 6.47 -26.49 21.38
C PHE A 76 7.47 -27.66 21.46
N PRO A 77 8.52 -27.70 20.59
CA PRO A 77 9.52 -28.77 20.61
C PRO A 77 10.39 -28.70 21.86
N PHE A 78 11.00 -27.53 22.07
CA PHE A 78 11.89 -27.15 23.17
C PHE A 78 12.23 -25.67 22.99
N LYS A 79 12.63 -24.98 24.06
CA LYS A 79 13.12 -23.61 24.01
C LYS A 79 14.54 -23.57 23.39
N SER A 80 14.81 -22.59 22.52
CA SER A 80 16.13 -22.41 21.88
C SER A 80 17.26 -22.40 22.91
N SER A 81 18.35 -23.11 22.64
CA SER A 81 19.55 -23.09 23.49
C SER A 81 20.39 -21.81 23.31
N ASN A 82 20.06 -20.97 22.33
CA ASN A 82 20.78 -19.73 22.09
C ASN A 82 20.31 -18.66 23.08
N PRO A 83 21.13 -18.26 24.06
CA PRO A 83 20.70 -17.29 25.06
C PRO A 83 20.34 -15.97 24.37
N ASN A 84 20.97 -15.62 23.26
CA ASN A 84 20.68 -14.35 22.56
C ASN A 84 19.24 -14.26 22.06
N LYS A 85 18.51 -15.37 21.94
CA LYS A 85 17.13 -15.41 21.45
C LYS A 85 16.10 -15.42 22.56
N VAL A 86 16.36 -16.19 23.63
CA VAL A 86 15.37 -16.52 24.67
C VAL A 86 15.83 -16.08 26.05
N THR A 87 14.91 -16.09 27.03
CA THR A 87 15.21 -15.71 28.41
C THR A 87 15.81 -16.87 29.23
N GLY A 88 15.48 -18.11 28.86
CA GLY A 88 15.90 -19.35 29.54
C GLY A 88 15.54 -20.58 28.70
N LEU A 89 15.71 -21.78 29.25
CA LEU A 89 15.45 -23.07 28.58
C LEU A 89 14.06 -23.66 28.86
N LEU A 90 13.32 -23.09 29.81
CA LEU A 90 11.96 -23.51 30.16
C LEU A 90 10.92 -22.56 29.54
N PRO A 91 9.66 -23.00 29.42
CA PRO A 91 8.55 -22.15 28.97
C PRO A 91 8.45 -20.85 29.76
N ASP A 92 8.30 -19.72 29.06
CA ASP A 92 8.17 -18.38 29.61
C ASP A 92 6.84 -17.74 29.18
N CYS A 93 6.74 -16.40 29.29
CA CYS A 93 5.53 -15.67 28.92
C CYS A 93 5.11 -15.93 27.46
N GLY A 94 6.05 -16.22 26.56
CA GLY A 94 5.73 -16.51 25.16
C GLY A 94 4.89 -17.77 25.01
N GLU A 95 5.27 -18.85 25.68
CA GLU A 95 4.52 -20.11 25.65
C GLU A 95 3.13 -19.92 26.27
N TYR A 96 3.04 -19.17 27.37
CA TYR A 96 1.76 -18.84 27.99
C TYR A 96 0.81 -18.11 27.03
N LEU A 97 1.29 -17.06 26.36
CA LEU A 97 0.47 -16.31 25.40
C LEU A 97 0.04 -17.17 24.21
N GLY A 98 0.93 -18.04 23.72
CA GLY A 98 0.60 -18.99 22.66
C GLY A 98 -0.51 -19.97 23.08
N LEU A 99 -0.40 -20.55 24.29
CA LEU A 99 -1.42 -21.43 24.85
C LEU A 99 -2.74 -20.69 25.09
N GLN A 100 -2.68 -19.48 25.64
CA GLN A 100 -3.86 -18.64 25.84
C GLN A 100 -4.59 -18.37 24.53
N ARG A 101 -3.84 -18.10 23.44
CA ARG A 101 -4.42 -17.86 22.13
C ARG A 101 -5.08 -19.12 21.54
N LEU A 102 -4.45 -20.29 21.67
CA LEU A 102 -5.06 -21.56 21.26
C LEU A 102 -6.34 -21.85 22.04
N ASN A 103 -6.33 -21.60 23.35
CA ASN A 103 -7.51 -21.75 24.19
C ASN A 103 -8.63 -20.79 23.76
N GLN A 104 -8.27 -19.54 23.39
CA GLN A 104 -9.23 -18.56 22.89
C GLN A 104 -9.93 -19.02 21.61
N ILE A 105 -9.22 -19.69 20.68
CA ILE A 105 -9.84 -20.28 19.48
C ILE A 105 -10.94 -21.28 19.89
N CYS A 106 -10.65 -22.15 20.85
CA CYS A 106 -11.62 -23.13 21.34
C CYS A 106 -12.84 -22.47 22.01
N LEU A 107 -12.61 -21.41 22.79
CA LEU A 107 -13.68 -20.65 23.43
C LEU A 107 -14.55 -19.90 22.42
N ASP A 108 -13.95 -19.34 21.37
CA ASP A 108 -14.71 -18.65 20.33
C ASP A 108 -15.54 -19.62 19.51
N ILE A 109 -15.02 -20.80 19.18
CA ILE A 109 -15.80 -21.89 18.56
C ILE A 109 -16.96 -22.32 19.49
N ARG A 110 -16.73 -22.37 20.81
CA ARG A 110 -17.78 -22.72 21.79
C ARG A 110 -18.97 -21.76 21.76
N LYS A 111 -18.78 -20.50 21.38
CA LYS A 111 -19.87 -19.51 21.25
C LYS A 111 -20.84 -19.83 20.13
N VAL A 112 -20.39 -20.53 19.08
CA VAL A 112 -21.21 -20.89 17.92
C VAL A 112 -21.57 -22.39 17.86
N TYR A 113 -20.85 -23.22 18.61
CA TYR A 113 -21.06 -24.66 18.70
C TYR A 113 -20.82 -25.13 20.13
N GLY A 114 -21.88 -25.57 20.83
CA GLY A 114 -21.84 -25.81 22.28
C GLY A 114 -20.79 -26.81 22.78
N HIS A 115 -20.36 -27.77 21.94
CA HIS A 115 -19.28 -28.72 22.28
C HIS A 115 -17.87 -28.11 22.13
N GLY A 116 -17.76 -26.91 21.54
CA GLY A 116 -16.50 -26.19 21.37
C GLY A 116 -15.49 -26.91 20.48
N ALA A 117 -14.21 -26.65 20.74
CA ALA A 117 -13.09 -27.31 20.06
C ALA A 117 -12.03 -27.76 21.06
N HIS A 118 -11.18 -28.69 20.61
CA HIS A 118 -10.07 -29.24 21.39
C HIS A 118 -8.80 -29.25 20.55
N VAL A 119 -7.71 -28.71 21.09
CA VAL A 119 -6.41 -28.63 20.42
C VAL A 119 -5.45 -29.63 21.05
N ILE A 120 -4.91 -30.53 20.23
CA ILE A 120 -3.78 -31.39 20.60
C ILE A 120 -2.49 -30.73 20.12
N ILE A 121 -1.63 -30.36 21.06
CA ILE A 121 -0.25 -29.96 20.80
C ILE A 121 0.60 -31.22 20.71
N ALA A 122 0.91 -31.62 19.48
CA ALA A 122 1.79 -32.75 19.21
C ALA A 122 3.24 -32.24 19.24
N THR A 123 3.93 -32.37 20.39
CA THR A 123 5.29 -31.84 20.52
C THR A 123 6.25 -32.59 19.59
N ASP A 124 6.91 -31.84 18.72
CA ASP A 124 7.80 -32.32 17.68
C ASP A 124 9.27 -32.35 18.14
N GLY A 125 9.54 -32.05 19.41
CA GLY A 125 10.90 -31.98 19.96
C GLY A 125 11.69 -33.28 19.77
N ALA A 126 11.11 -34.42 20.13
CA ALA A 126 11.75 -35.73 20.00
C ALA A 126 12.07 -36.11 18.54
N ALA A 127 11.38 -35.49 17.56
CA ALA A 127 11.59 -35.78 16.16
C ALA A 127 12.92 -35.19 15.65
N PHE A 128 13.40 -34.05 16.16
CA PHE A 128 14.60 -33.39 15.60
C PHE A 128 15.56 -32.76 16.62
N ASN A 129 15.41 -33.02 17.92
CA ASN A 129 16.28 -32.44 18.96
C ASN A 129 17.76 -32.83 18.82
N ASP A 130 18.05 -34.06 18.46
CA ASP A 130 19.40 -34.58 18.17
C ASP A 130 20.08 -33.84 17.01
N LEU A 131 19.33 -33.50 15.95
CA LEU A 131 19.84 -32.68 14.83
C LEU A 131 20.26 -31.28 15.29
N LEU A 132 19.66 -30.79 16.37
CA LEU A 132 19.87 -29.44 16.91
C LEU A 132 20.73 -29.43 18.18
N LEU A 133 21.35 -30.57 18.52
CA LEU A 133 22.22 -30.74 19.69
C LEU A 133 21.50 -30.44 21.01
N ILE A 134 20.21 -30.79 21.09
CA ILE A 134 19.37 -30.65 22.27
C ILE A 134 19.14 -32.03 22.89
N SER A 135 19.45 -32.19 24.17
CA SER A 135 19.28 -33.47 24.87
C SER A 135 17.82 -33.86 25.04
N ASP A 136 17.53 -35.17 25.06
CA ASP A 136 16.18 -35.69 25.35
C ASP A 136 15.68 -35.20 26.72
N GLU A 137 16.59 -35.03 27.69
CA GLU A 137 16.27 -34.45 29.01
C GLU A 137 15.71 -33.02 28.90
N THR A 138 16.27 -32.20 28.02
CA THR A 138 15.79 -30.82 27.79
C THR A 138 14.40 -30.83 27.16
N VAL A 139 14.18 -31.72 26.20
CA VAL A 139 12.86 -31.90 25.56
C VAL A 139 11.81 -32.33 26.57
N TRP A 140 12.15 -33.31 27.41
CA TRP A 140 11.27 -33.81 28.47
C TRP A 140 10.90 -32.73 29.47
N LYS A 141 11.90 -32.03 30.03
CA LYS A 141 11.70 -30.95 31.01
C LYS A 141 10.84 -29.83 30.44
N TYR A 142 11.09 -29.43 29.19
CA TYR A 142 10.29 -28.42 28.51
C TYR A 142 8.84 -28.89 28.30
N GLY A 143 8.63 -30.09 27.76
CA GLY A 143 7.29 -30.65 27.53
C GLY A 143 6.48 -30.81 28.82
N ARG A 144 7.11 -31.29 29.89
CA ARG A 144 6.50 -31.36 31.23
C ARG A 144 6.07 -29.98 31.73
N ALA A 145 6.92 -28.96 31.55
CA ALA A 145 6.60 -27.60 31.94
C ALA A 145 5.44 -27.00 31.13
N VAL A 146 5.35 -27.29 29.82
CA VAL A 146 4.18 -26.89 29.00
C VAL A 146 2.91 -27.60 29.48
N LYS A 147 2.95 -28.92 29.75
CA LYS A 147 1.83 -29.68 30.35
C LYS A 147 1.37 -29.05 31.68
N ALA A 148 2.31 -28.71 32.56
CA ALA A 148 2.03 -28.05 33.83
C ALA A 148 1.43 -26.64 33.64
N MET A 149 1.87 -25.89 32.63
CA MET A 149 1.34 -24.57 32.30
C MET A 149 -0.11 -24.64 31.80
N VAL A 150 -0.44 -25.62 30.95
CA VAL A 150 -1.81 -25.88 30.50
C VAL A 150 -2.72 -26.16 31.70
N LYS A 151 -2.29 -27.05 32.61
CA LYS A 151 -3.08 -27.40 33.81
C LYS A 151 -3.26 -26.22 34.76
N SER A 152 -2.19 -25.51 35.09
CA SER A 152 -2.21 -24.43 36.10
C SER A 152 -2.98 -23.18 35.66
N ASN A 153 -3.20 -22.98 34.36
CA ASN A 153 -3.96 -21.83 33.83
C ASN A 153 -5.39 -22.21 33.38
N GLY A 154 -5.85 -23.44 33.70
CA GLY A 154 -7.21 -23.88 33.37
C GLY A 154 -7.44 -24.16 31.88
N PHE A 155 -6.39 -24.37 31.09
CA PHE A 155 -6.51 -24.65 29.67
C PHE A 155 -6.74 -26.14 29.36
N GLY A 156 -6.63 -27.01 30.37
CA GLY A 156 -6.72 -28.47 30.22
C GLY A 156 -8.07 -29.01 29.72
N GLU A 157 -9.14 -28.22 29.75
CA GLU A 157 -10.42 -28.61 29.13
C GLU A 157 -10.39 -28.53 27.59
N ASN A 158 -9.53 -27.68 27.03
CA ASN A 158 -9.51 -27.38 25.59
C ASN A 158 -8.15 -27.70 24.94
N ILE A 159 -7.08 -27.88 25.71
CA ILE A 159 -5.73 -28.12 25.21
C ILE A 159 -5.15 -29.35 25.87
N GLU A 160 -4.62 -30.24 25.04
CA GLU A 160 -3.84 -31.40 25.42
C GLU A 160 -2.45 -31.32 24.80
N VAL A 161 -1.44 -31.87 25.46
CA VAL A 161 -0.07 -31.94 24.93
C VAL A 161 0.31 -33.42 24.85
N MET A 162 0.72 -33.89 23.68
CA MET A 162 1.12 -35.28 23.45
C MET A 162 2.54 -35.34 22.89
N HIS A 163 3.36 -36.25 23.43
CA HIS A 163 4.66 -36.59 22.88
C HIS A 163 4.55 -37.62 21.76
N ALA A 164 5.58 -37.71 20.92
CA ALA A 164 5.66 -38.67 19.83
C ALA A 164 5.37 -40.13 20.25
N ALA A 165 5.84 -40.55 21.43
CA ALA A 165 5.59 -41.90 21.96
C ALA A 165 4.11 -42.18 22.24
N GLU A 166 3.38 -41.18 22.77
CA GLU A 166 1.93 -41.26 23.02
C GLU A 166 1.17 -41.35 21.68
N ILE A 167 1.55 -40.53 20.68
CA ILE A 167 0.92 -40.54 19.34
C ILE A 167 1.16 -41.86 18.59
N LEU A 168 2.34 -42.46 18.77
CA LEU A 168 2.67 -43.77 18.18
C LEU A 168 1.99 -44.95 18.88
N GLY A 169 1.45 -44.74 20.09
CA GLY A 169 0.88 -45.80 20.93
C GLY A 169 1.95 -46.68 21.59
N LEU A 170 3.16 -46.16 21.79
CA LEU A 170 4.23 -46.86 22.53
C LEU A 170 4.01 -46.80 24.04
N VAL A 171 3.23 -45.83 24.50
CA VAL A 171 2.79 -45.67 25.88
C VAL A 171 1.32 -45.27 25.84
N GLU A 172 0.53 -45.79 26.78
CA GLU A 172 -0.85 -45.37 26.95
C GLU A 172 -0.95 -43.86 27.28
N GLU A 173 -2.01 -43.24 26.79
CA GLU A 173 -2.25 -41.81 26.91
C GLU A 173 -2.29 -41.37 28.39
N GLY A 174 -1.55 -40.32 28.73
CA GLY A 174 -1.48 -39.80 30.10
C GLY A 174 -0.59 -40.59 31.07
N LEU A 175 -0.06 -41.77 30.68
CA LEU A 175 0.82 -42.60 31.52
C LEU A 175 2.33 -42.42 31.24
N LEU A 176 2.70 -41.46 30.38
CA LEU A 176 4.08 -41.19 30.04
C LEU A 176 4.87 -40.62 31.24
N SER A 177 5.70 -41.45 31.87
CA SER A 177 6.66 -41.05 32.90
C SER A 177 8.01 -40.63 32.30
N GLU A 178 8.89 -40.05 33.11
CA GLU A 178 10.24 -39.65 32.67
C GLU A 178 11.09 -40.84 32.20
N ASP A 179 11.05 -41.93 32.96
CA ASP A 179 11.74 -43.16 32.61
C ASP A 179 11.19 -43.78 31.31
N LEU A 180 9.86 -43.79 31.14
CA LEU A 180 9.20 -44.24 29.91
C LEU A 180 9.55 -43.34 28.72
N PHE A 181 9.62 -42.03 28.92
CA PHE A 181 10.01 -41.10 27.86
C PHE A 181 11.42 -41.41 27.34
N TYR A 182 12.42 -41.55 28.22
CA TYR A 182 13.78 -41.85 27.78
C TYR A 182 13.89 -43.23 27.11
N LYS A 183 13.20 -44.24 27.64
CA LYS A 183 13.18 -45.60 27.05
C LYS A 183 12.55 -45.63 25.66
N THR A 184 11.52 -44.81 25.42
CA THR A 184 10.74 -44.85 24.18
C THR A 184 11.16 -43.80 23.16
N THR A 185 11.89 -42.74 23.52
CA THR A 185 12.23 -41.63 22.61
C THR A 185 13.06 -42.08 21.41
N THR A 186 14.09 -42.90 21.63
CA THR A 186 14.92 -43.44 20.54
C THR A 186 14.10 -44.33 19.61
N GLN A 187 13.27 -45.21 20.17
CA GLN A 187 12.38 -46.08 19.40
C GLN A 187 11.35 -45.26 18.60
N ALA A 188 10.76 -44.23 19.21
CA ALA A 188 9.81 -43.33 18.55
C ALA A 188 10.46 -42.59 17.38
N ARG A 189 11.67 -42.06 17.56
CA ARG A 189 12.44 -41.39 16.51
C ARG A 189 12.72 -42.33 15.34
N GLN A 190 13.21 -43.53 15.62
CA GLN A 190 13.48 -44.55 14.60
C GLN A 190 12.21 -44.94 13.83
N MET A 191 11.08 -45.12 14.52
CA MET A 191 9.80 -45.42 13.88
C MET A 191 9.29 -44.27 12.99
N ILE A 192 9.52 -43.01 13.38
CA ILE A 192 9.18 -41.86 12.54
C ILE A 192 10.05 -41.85 11.28
N GLU A 193 11.36 -42.06 11.44
CA GLU A 193 12.31 -42.10 10.33
C GLU A 193 12.01 -43.22 9.33
N ASP A 194 11.86 -44.46 9.81
CA ASP A 194 11.71 -45.62 8.94
C ASP A 194 10.36 -45.67 8.22
N LYS A 195 9.28 -45.23 8.88
CA LYS A 195 7.92 -45.42 8.36
C LYS A 195 7.34 -44.19 7.67
N PHE A 196 7.83 -42.99 7.98
CA PHE A 196 7.16 -41.75 7.55
C PHE A 196 8.09 -40.75 6.86
N CYS A 197 9.38 -40.71 7.14
CA CYS A 197 10.30 -39.76 6.50
C CYS A 197 10.48 -40.06 5.00
N ALA A 198 10.57 -39.00 4.20
CA ALA A 198 10.92 -39.08 2.79
C ALA A 198 12.45 -39.00 2.61
N SER A 199 12.96 -39.46 1.47
CA SER A 199 14.40 -39.35 1.17
C SER A 199 14.83 -37.89 1.02
N GLU A 200 16.12 -37.57 1.24
CA GLU A 200 16.61 -36.20 1.08
C GLU A 200 16.35 -35.63 -0.33
N GLU A 201 16.40 -36.48 -1.37
CA GLU A 201 16.12 -36.10 -2.75
C GLU A 201 14.65 -35.69 -2.93
N GLN A 202 13.73 -36.49 -2.38
CA GLN A 202 12.29 -36.17 -2.38
C GLN A 202 12.02 -34.86 -1.62
N ILE A 203 12.71 -34.63 -0.49
CA ILE A 203 12.57 -33.38 0.28
C ILE A 203 13.09 -32.17 -0.50
N ARG A 204 14.20 -32.30 -1.24
CA ARG A 204 14.70 -31.23 -2.10
C ARG A 204 13.69 -30.90 -3.20
N GLN A 205 13.14 -31.91 -3.84
CA GLN A 205 12.10 -31.74 -4.86
C GLN A 205 10.84 -31.07 -4.26
N LEU A 206 10.41 -31.47 -3.07
CA LEU A 206 9.28 -30.84 -2.37
C LEU A 206 9.56 -29.35 -2.06
N VAL A 207 10.74 -29.01 -1.56
CA VAL A 207 11.12 -27.60 -1.31
C VAL A 207 11.14 -26.76 -2.61
N GLU A 208 11.46 -27.39 -3.74
CA GLU A 208 11.45 -26.74 -5.05
C GLU A 208 10.06 -26.61 -5.67
N THR A 209 9.16 -27.56 -5.42
CA THR A 209 7.85 -27.65 -6.11
C THR A 209 6.67 -27.19 -5.25
N ASP A 210 6.69 -27.44 -3.93
CA ASP A 210 5.61 -27.12 -3.02
C ASP A 210 5.86 -25.79 -2.27
N PRO A 211 5.00 -24.76 -2.45
CA PRO A 211 5.15 -23.47 -1.78
C PRO A 211 5.21 -23.55 -0.25
N ASP A 212 4.39 -24.41 0.38
CA ASP A 212 4.32 -24.55 1.84
C ASP A 212 5.60 -25.17 2.42
N SER A 213 6.16 -26.16 1.72
CA SER A 213 7.44 -26.79 2.05
C SER A 213 8.59 -25.79 1.92
N ARG A 214 8.56 -24.93 0.88
CA ARG A 214 9.56 -23.86 0.70
C ARG A 214 9.51 -22.81 1.81
N LEU A 215 8.32 -22.41 2.24
CA LEU A 215 8.12 -21.49 3.37
C LEU A 215 8.64 -22.09 4.68
N THR A 216 8.33 -23.37 4.93
CA THR A 216 8.80 -24.11 6.11
C THR A 216 10.33 -24.20 6.11
N PHE A 217 10.95 -24.58 4.98
CA PHE A 217 12.41 -24.64 4.81
C PHE A 217 13.09 -23.29 5.05
N THR A 218 12.48 -22.20 4.57
CA THR A 218 12.98 -20.83 4.81
C THR A 218 12.94 -20.47 6.29
N GLY A 219 11.87 -20.86 7.00
CA GLY A 219 11.75 -20.72 8.45
C GLY A 219 12.85 -21.48 9.19
N PHE A 220 13.08 -22.74 8.84
CA PHE A 220 14.17 -23.55 9.42
C PHE A 220 15.54 -22.93 9.16
N LYS A 221 15.79 -22.43 7.95
CA LYS A 221 17.06 -21.77 7.62
C LYS A 221 17.30 -20.52 8.46
N ALA A 222 16.27 -19.70 8.69
CA ALA A 222 16.36 -18.53 9.55
C ALA A 222 16.61 -18.90 11.02
N PHE A 223 15.99 -19.99 11.48
CA PHE A 223 16.20 -20.55 12.81
C PHE A 223 17.63 -21.09 12.98
N CYS A 224 18.01 -22.10 12.20
CA CYS A 224 19.29 -22.80 12.32
C CYS A 224 20.49 -21.88 12.15
N LYS A 225 20.40 -20.86 11.27
CA LYS A 225 21.48 -19.89 11.06
C LYS A 225 21.89 -19.17 12.36
N LEU A 226 20.94 -18.86 13.23
CA LEU A 226 21.21 -18.16 14.49
C LEU A 226 21.51 -19.16 15.62
N ASP A 227 20.80 -20.28 15.69
CA ASP A 227 20.96 -21.26 16.76
C ASP A 227 22.29 -22.02 16.66
N MET A 228 22.73 -22.31 15.44
CA MET A 228 23.99 -23.01 15.19
C MET A 228 25.19 -22.05 15.07
N GLU A 229 25.01 -20.74 15.32
CA GLU A 229 26.10 -19.76 15.17
C GLU A 229 27.20 -19.95 16.23
N LYS A 230 26.82 -20.41 17.43
CA LYS A 230 27.73 -20.62 18.56
C LYS A 230 28.15 -22.07 18.75
N THR A 231 27.67 -22.98 17.90
CA THR A 231 28.02 -24.40 17.97
C THR A 231 29.29 -24.68 17.17
N ASP A 232 29.83 -25.88 17.34
CA ASP A 232 31.04 -26.30 16.63
C ASP A 232 30.83 -26.36 15.10
N MET A 233 29.58 -26.41 14.62
CA MET A 233 29.24 -26.30 13.21
C MET A 233 29.74 -24.99 12.58
N LYS A 234 29.70 -23.87 13.31
CA LYS A 234 30.25 -22.59 12.83
C LYS A 234 31.77 -22.55 12.94
N LYS A 235 32.33 -23.08 14.03
CA LYS A 235 33.78 -23.07 14.30
C LYS A 235 34.57 -23.91 13.29
N HIS A 236 34.00 -25.02 12.82
CA HIS A 236 34.65 -25.93 11.86
C HIS A 236 34.38 -25.55 10.40
N ALA A 237 33.58 -24.52 10.12
CA ALA A 237 33.30 -24.10 8.76
C ALA A 237 34.45 -23.24 8.20
N LEU A 238 35.15 -23.75 7.19
CA LEU A 238 36.27 -23.07 6.50
C LEU A 238 35.91 -21.70 5.89
N SER A 239 34.62 -21.44 5.66
CA SER A 239 34.11 -20.16 5.17
C SER A 239 32.64 -19.95 5.50
N ASN A 240 32.14 -18.72 5.38
CA ASN A 240 30.70 -18.43 5.49
C ASN A 240 29.87 -19.22 4.46
N LYS A 241 30.42 -19.48 3.26
CA LYS A 241 29.74 -20.30 2.23
C LYS A 241 29.64 -21.76 2.67
N ALA A 242 30.70 -22.33 3.24
CA ALA A 242 30.70 -23.68 3.79
C ALA A 242 29.71 -23.82 4.95
N TYR A 243 29.66 -22.82 5.84
CA TYR A 243 28.69 -22.77 6.93
C TYR A 243 27.24 -22.76 6.41
N MET A 244 26.92 -21.90 5.45
CA MET A 244 25.57 -21.84 4.87
C MET A 244 25.19 -23.13 4.13
N LYS A 245 26.16 -23.86 3.56
CA LYS A 245 25.95 -25.19 2.97
C LYS A 245 25.62 -26.23 4.05
N ALA A 246 26.35 -26.26 5.16
CA ALA A 246 26.07 -27.13 6.29
C ALA A 246 24.69 -26.86 6.90
N ILE A 247 24.32 -25.59 7.09
CA ILE A 247 22.97 -25.18 7.55
C ILE A 247 21.90 -25.65 6.58
N SER A 248 22.12 -25.51 5.27
CA SER A 248 21.15 -25.96 4.27
C SER A 248 20.99 -27.49 4.30
N SER A 249 22.07 -28.25 4.53
CA SER A 249 22.00 -29.71 4.70
C SER A 249 21.20 -30.10 5.96
N LEU A 250 21.49 -29.46 7.09
CA LEU A 250 20.76 -29.66 8.34
C LEU A 250 19.26 -29.36 8.18
N CYS A 251 18.92 -28.27 7.49
CA CYS A 251 17.52 -27.90 7.25
C CYS A 251 16.79 -28.92 6.36
N ILE A 252 17.47 -29.57 5.42
CA ILE A 252 16.87 -30.66 4.61
C ILE A 252 16.57 -31.88 5.49
N GLN A 253 17.47 -32.25 6.39
CA GLN A 253 17.22 -33.34 7.36
C GLN A 253 16.05 -33.02 8.29
N MET A 254 15.99 -31.79 8.80
CA MET A 254 14.86 -31.31 9.60
C MET A 254 13.55 -31.31 8.82
N MET A 255 13.55 -30.90 7.55
CA MET A 255 12.38 -30.97 6.67
C MET A 255 11.90 -32.42 6.50
N GLY A 256 12.82 -33.36 6.30
CA GLY A 256 12.51 -34.79 6.23
C GLY A 256 11.76 -35.28 7.47
N ARG A 257 12.27 -34.97 8.66
CA ARG A 257 11.66 -35.37 9.93
C ARG A 257 10.36 -34.62 10.25
N SER A 258 10.27 -33.34 9.88
CA SER A 258 9.04 -32.55 10.04
C SER A 258 7.91 -33.07 9.15
N GLU A 259 8.21 -33.42 7.90
CA GLU A 259 7.23 -34.01 6.98
C GLU A 259 6.83 -35.42 7.42
N GLY A 260 7.79 -36.24 7.87
CA GLY A 260 7.51 -37.55 8.47
C GLY A 260 6.59 -37.45 9.69
N PHE A 261 6.86 -36.52 10.60
CA PHE A 261 6.00 -36.27 11.76
C PHE A 261 4.61 -35.74 11.36
N GLY A 262 4.54 -34.90 10.32
CA GLY A 262 3.27 -34.47 9.72
C GLY A 262 2.45 -35.64 9.16
N LYS A 263 3.10 -36.59 8.47
CA LYS A 263 2.45 -37.82 7.97
C LYS A 263 1.96 -38.72 9.10
N LEU A 264 2.75 -38.89 10.17
CA LEU A 264 2.32 -39.62 11.36
C LEU A 264 1.03 -39.03 11.93
N ILE A 265 0.96 -37.71 12.07
CA ILE A 265 -0.24 -37.02 12.58
C ILE A 265 -1.41 -37.23 11.64
N ARG A 266 -1.24 -37.09 10.32
CA ARG A 266 -2.33 -37.35 9.37
C ARG A 266 -2.83 -38.79 9.45
N ALA A 267 -1.94 -39.76 9.71
CA ALA A 267 -2.33 -41.16 9.84
C ALA A 267 -3.07 -41.46 11.15
N LYS A 268 -2.68 -40.85 12.26
CA LYS A 268 -3.27 -41.08 13.60
C LYS A 268 -4.48 -40.19 13.90
N MET A 269 -4.55 -39.02 13.28
CA MET A 269 -5.56 -37.98 13.52
C MET A 269 -6.13 -37.46 12.18
N PRO A 270 -6.72 -38.34 11.33
CA PRO A 270 -7.07 -38.01 9.95
C PRO A 270 -8.19 -36.96 9.82
N HIS A 271 -9.03 -36.79 10.84
CA HIS A 271 -10.13 -35.83 10.84
C HIS A 271 -9.85 -34.55 11.64
N HIS A 272 -8.61 -34.37 12.12
CA HIS A 272 -8.24 -33.17 12.86
C HIS A 272 -7.91 -32.02 11.91
N ILE A 273 -8.35 -30.82 12.26
CA ILE A 273 -7.92 -29.60 11.59
C ILE A 273 -6.44 -29.39 11.86
N ARG A 274 -5.66 -29.36 10.79
CA ARG A 274 -4.22 -29.25 10.85
C ARG A 274 -3.78 -27.81 11.05
N LEU A 275 -3.25 -27.46 12.22
CA LEU A 275 -2.67 -26.15 12.50
C LEU A 275 -1.15 -26.13 12.23
N SER A 276 -0.60 -24.95 11.99
CA SER A 276 0.83 -24.72 11.78
C SER A 276 1.29 -23.39 12.34
N ILE A 277 2.53 -23.31 12.81
CA ILE A 277 3.21 -22.05 13.17
C ILE A 277 4.05 -21.46 12.04
N HIS A 278 4.21 -22.19 10.94
CA HIS A 278 4.89 -21.70 9.74
C HIS A 278 3.86 -21.09 8.79
N PRO A 279 4.25 -20.10 7.95
CA PRO A 279 3.36 -19.60 6.91
C PRO A 279 3.00 -20.72 5.93
N SER A 280 1.75 -20.71 5.47
CA SER A 280 1.19 -21.69 4.55
C SER A 280 0.15 -21.03 3.66
N SER A 281 -0.09 -21.63 2.51
CA SER A 281 -1.13 -21.27 1.55
C SER A 281 -2.56 -21.51 2.08
N GLY A 282 -2.71 -22.18 3.22
CA GLY A 282 -4.03 -22.56 3.75
C GLY A 282 -4.68 -23.75 3.03
N ALA A 283 -3.97 -24.41 2.11
CA ALA A 283 -4.51 -25.53 1.33
C ALA A 283 -4.68 -26.80 2.18
N VAL A 284 -3.67 -27.19 2.95
CA VAL A 284 -3.63 -28.46 3.71
C VAL A 284 -3.41 -28.28 5.20
N LYS A 285 -2.97 -27.09 5.63
CA LYS A 285 -2.74 -26.72 7.04
C LYS A 285 -3.04 -25.23 7.22
N LEU A 286 -3.45 -24.85 8.43
CA LEU A 286 -3.78 -23.47 8.80
C LEU A 286 -2.67 -22.86 9.64
N SER A 287 -2.04 -21.82 9.13
CA SER A 287 -1.07 -21.02 9.87
C SER A 287 -1.74 -20.22 10.97
N VAL A 288 -1.25 -20.31 12.20
CA VAL A 288 -1.75 -19.54 13.35
C VAL A 288 -0.58 -18.78 13.96
N CYS A 289 -0.69 -17.45 13.99
CA CYS A 289 0.23 -16.62 14.75
C CYS A 289 -0.04 -16.81 16.24
N LEU A 290 0.85 -17.46 16.99
CA LEU A 290 0.66 -17.72 18.43
C LEU A 290 0.76 -16.45 19.30
N VAL A 291 1.60 -15.50 18.90
CA VAL A 291 1.79 -14.22 19.61
C VAL A 291 1.74 -13.08 18.59
N PRO A 292 0.57 -12.42 18.41
CA PRO A 292 0.41 -11.29 17.51
C PRO A 292 1.44 -10.19 17.75
N GLN A 293 1.85 -9.50 16.70
CA GLN A 293 2.82 -8.42 16.77
C GLN A 293 2.18 -7.08 16.38
N PRO A 294 2.70 -5.95 16.87
CA PRO A 294 2.37 -4.63 16.33
C PRO A 294 2.69 -4.56 14.83
N SER A 295 1.86 -3.83 14.06
CA SER A 295 1.90 -3.78 12.59
C SER A 295 3.32 -3.58 12.02
N GLY A 296 3.72 -4.45 11.10
CA GLY A 296 5.03 -4.43 10.44
C GLY A 296 6.17 -5.08 11.23
N SER A 297 5.90 -5.73 12.36
CA SER A 297 6.91 -6.51 13.09
C SER A 297 6.84 -8.00 12.72
N ILE A 298 8.01 -8.64 12.59
CA ILE A 298 8.09 -10.08 12.27
C ILE A 298 7.61 -10.88 13.49
N SER A 299 6.52 -11.63 13.37
CA SER A 299 6.11 -12.59 14.40
C SER A 299 7.10 -13.76 14.48
N ARG A 300 7.48 -14.13 15.71
CA ARG A 300 8.38 -15.26 15.98
C ARG A 300 7.67 -16.29 16.85
N SER A 301 8.07 -17.55 16.71
CA SER A 301 7.55 -18.61 17.57
C SER A 301 8.00 -18.39 19.02
N PRO A 302 7.15 -18.66 20.02
CA PRO A 302 7.47 -18.49 21.43
C PRO A 302 8.79 -19.13 21.86
N TRP A 303 9.06 -20.35 21.38
CA TRP A 303 10.25 -21.09 21.77
C TRP A 303 11.55 -20.63 21.10
N MET A 304 11.47 -19.67 20.17
CA MET A 304 12.61 -19.08 19.45
C MET A 304 12.83 -17.61 19.80
N SER A 305 12.06 -17.07 20.76
CA SER A 305 12.09 -15.66 21.14
C SER A 305 11.73 -15.46 22.61
N SER A 306 11.85 -14.22 23.07
CA SER A 306 11.37 -13.74 24.36
C SER A 306 10.19 -12.80 24.14
N ILE A 307 9.38 -12.61 25.18
CA ILE A 307 8.39 -11.54 25.21
C ILE A 307 9.03 -10.29 25.80
N ALA A 308 8.83 -9.16 25.13
CA ALA A 308 9.00 -7.84 25.72
C ALA A 308 7.64 -7.18 25.92
N VAL A 309 7.55 -6.38 26.97
CA VAL A 309 6.39 -5.57 27.32
C VAL A 309 6.82 -4.11 27.29
N SER A 310 6.22 -3.36 26.36
CA SER A 310 6.45 -1.92 26.25
C SER A 310 5.89 -1.17 27.46
N LYS A 311 6.26 0.10 27.61
CA LYS A 311 5.67 1.00 28.62
C LYS A 311 4.14 1.06 28.58
N ASP A 312 3.52 0.88 27.41
CA ASP A 312 2.07 0.90 27.23
C ASP A 312 1.40 -0.47 27.49
N GLY A 313 2.17 -1.45 27.97
CA GLY A 313 1.68 -2.80 28.28
C GLY A 313 1.54 -3.72 27.06
N VAL A 314 1.94 -3.27 25.87
CA VAL A 314 1.88 -4.06 24.65
C VAL A 314 2.95 -5.15 24.69
N ARG A 315 2.52 -6.40 24.50
CA ARG A 315 3.41 -7.58 24.48
C ARG A 315 3.81 -7.90 23.04
N TYR A 316 5.09 -8.09 22.80
CA TYR A 316 5.63 -8.41 21.47
C TYR A 316 6.81 -9.38 21.55
N THR A 317 7.10 -10.09 20.46
CA THR A 317 8.19 -11.07 20.41
C THR A 317 9.49 -10.41 19.98
N VAL A 318 10.58 -10.78 20.64
CA VAL A 318 11.90 -10.17 20.44
C VAL A 318 13.00 -11.18 20.76
N HIS A 319 14.17 -11.03 20.17
CA HIS A 319 15.32 -11.81 20.65
C HIS A 319 15.89 -11.15 21.90
N ALA A 320 16.17 -11.92 22.95
CA ALA A 320 16.70 -11.40 24.22
C ALA A 320 17.85 -10.40 24.05
N LYS A 321 18.82 -10.65 23.14
CA LYS A 321 19.95 -9.75 22.89
C LYS A 321 19.56 -8.32 22.51
N ASP A 322 18.37 -8.13 21.92
CA ASP A 322 17.92 -6.84 21.40
C ASP A 322 17.30 -5.97 22.52
N VAL A 323 16.97 -6.57 23.68
CA VAL A 323 16.26 -5.91 24.80
C VAL A 323 16.94 -6.05 26.15
N ARG A 324 17.91 -6.96 26.32
CA ARG A 324 18.61 -7.20 27.60
C ARG A 324 19.14 -5.94 28.29
N ASP A 325 19.64 -4.99 27.50
CA ASP A 325 20.26 -3.77 28.02
C ASP A 325 19.22 -2.68 28.32
N THR A 326 18.07 -2.71 27.63
CA THR A 326 17.03 -1.67 27.69
C THR A 326 15.84 -2.06 28.57
N HIS A 327 15.70 -3.35 28.89
CA HIS A 327 14.59 -3.92 29.65
C HIS A 327 15.07 -4.56 30.96
N GLU A 328 14.21 -4.57 31.98
CA GLU A 328 14.35 -5.40 33.17
C GLU A 328 13.79 -6.78 32.86
N LEU A 329 14.51 -7.83 33.24
CA LEU A 329 14.00 -9.19 33.12
C LEU A 329 13.08 -9.44 34.31
N ILE A 330 11.79 -9.62 34.03
CA ILE A 330 10.80 -10.00 35.04
C ILE A 330 10.86 -11.51 35.24
N LEU A 331 10.94 -11.90 36.51
CA LEU A 331 10.89 -13.29 36.93
C LEU A 331 9.48 -13.65 37.40
N LYS A 332 9.05 -14.87 37.12
CA LYS A 332 7.84 -15.47 37.68
C LYS A 332 8.25 -16.78 38.36
N ASP A 333 7.93 -16.92 39.64
CA ASP A 333 8.33 -18.08 40.46
C ASP A 333 9.85 -18.35 40.45
N GLY A 334 10.65 -17.27 40.41
CA GLY A 334 12.12 -17.34 40.36
C GLY A 334 12.72 -17.67 38.98
N LEU A 335 11.88 -17.92 37.97
CA LEU A 335 12.31 -18.20 36.60
C LEU A 335 12.12 -17.00 35.66
N PRO A 336 12.98 -16.81 34.64
CA PRO A 336 12.80 -15.78 33.63
C PRO A 336 11.44 -15.86 32.93
N TRP A 337 10.70 -14.75 32.87
CA TRP A 337 9.32 -14.74 32.37
C TRP A 337 9.14 -13.84 31.14
N PHE A 338 9.48 -12.54 31.24
CA PHE A 338 9.49 -11.62 30.10
C PHE A 338 10.39 -10.42 30.38
N TYR A 339 10.76 -9.67 29.34
CA TYR A 339 11.44 -8.39 29.45
C TYR A 339 10.43 -7.26 29.60
N LYS A 340 10.48 -6.50 30.69
CA LYS A 340 9.70 -5.27 30.84
C LYS A 340 10.60 -4.08 30.58
N GLU A 341 10.16 -3.13 29.79
CA GLU A 341 10.98 -1.95 29.50
C GLU A 341 11.38 -1.25 30.81
N ARG A 342 12.68 -0.95 31.03
CA ARG A 342 13.13 -0.36 32.30
C ARG A 342 12.51 1.02 32.47
N THR A 343 11.85 1.23 33.60
CA THR A 343 11.63 2.56 34.15
C THR A 343 12.91 3.03 34.81
N VAL A 344 13.82 3.65 34.04
CA VAL A 344 14.89 4.45 34.62
C VAL A 344 14.23 5.64 35.34
N PRO A 345 14.59 5.96 36.59
CA PRO A 345 14.16 7.20 37.21
C PRO A 345 14.70 8.35 36.36
N LEU A 346 13.80 9.04 35.65
CA LEU A 346 14.08 10.36 35.13
C LEU A 346 14.27 11.28 36.32
N SER A 347 15.50 11.76 36.53
CA SER A 347 15.76 12.92 37.38
C SER A 347 14.81 14.04 36.95
N ALA A 348 14.05 14.55 37.92
CA ALA A 348 13.14 15.70 37.86
C ALA A 348 13.10 16.44 36.52
N GLY A 349 12.22 16.00 35.63
CA GLY A 349 12.05 16.60 34.31
C GLY A 349 10.97 15.86 33.55
N ILE A 350 9.73 16.33 33.72
CA ILE A 350 8.57 16.12 32.84
C ILE A 350 7.83 14.79 32.99
N VAL A 351 6.84 14.82 33.90
CA VAL A 351 5.55 14.17 33.68
C VAL A 351 4.53 15.28 33.48
N ARG A 352 3.98 15.42 32.27
CA ARG A 352 2.53 15.34 32.01
C ARG A 352 2.23 15.42 30.51
N ARG A 353 1.41 14.47 30.09
CA ARG A 353 0.77 14.29 28.77
C ARG A 353 0.05 15.56 28.31
N ASN A 354 -0.12 15.70 26.99
CA ASN A 354 -1.40 16.16 26.44
C ASN A 354 -1.81 15.33 25.20
N GLY A 355 -3.04 14.82 25.25
CA GLY A 355 -3.68 13.88 24.31
C GLY A 355 -4.09 14.49 22.97
N TYR A 356 -3.18 15.21 22.31
CA TYR A 356 -3.36 15.69 20.92
C TYR A 356 -2.40 14.99 19.93
N PHE A 357 -1.39 14.29 20.45
CA PHE A 357 -0.36 13.63 19.63
C PHE A 357 -0.80 12.29 19.04
N GLU A 358 -1.73 11.56 19.66
CA GLU A 358 -2.29 10.31 19.07
C GLU A 358 -3.11 10.58 17.78
N LYS A 359 -3.71 11.76 17.63
CA LYS A 359 -4.41 12.15 16.39
C LYS A 359 -3.46 12.58 15.27
N LEU A 360 -2.31 13.16 15.60
CA LEU A 360 -1.27 13.54 14.63
C LEU A 360 -0.35 12.37 14.25
N TRP A 361 -0.10 11.44 15.17
CA TRP A 361 0.72 10.23 14.96
C TRP A 361 0.08 9.25 13.97
N ASN A 362 -1.26 9.14 13.97
CA ASN A 362 -1.98 8.32 12.98
C ASN A 362 -2.02 8.99 11.59
N LYS A 363 -2.00 10.33 11.51
CA LYS A 363 -1.94 11.07 10.24
C LYS A 363 -0.55 11.00 9.60
N TYR A 364 0.53 11.05 10.40
CA TYR A 364 1.92 10.97 9.93
C TYR A 364 2.40 9.55 9.62
N ASN A 365 1.86 8.52 10.28
CA ASN A 365 2.21 7.12 9.96
C ASN A 365 1.71 6.66 8.59
N TYR A 366 0.63 7.25 8.07
CA TYR A 366 0.11 6.92 6.75
C TYR A 366 1.08 7.33 5.62
N GLU A 367 1.77 8.47 5.77
CA GLU A 367 2.73 8.97 4.78
C GLU A 367 4.09 8.24 4.83
N LEU A 368 4.48 7.72 6.00
CA LEU A 368 5.74 6.98 6.19
C LEU A 368 5.64 5.48 5.86
N GLN A 369 4.43 4.89 5.90
CA GLN A 369 4.22 3.48 5.57
C GLN A 369 4.37 3.14 4.08
N GLN A 370 4.43 4.14 3.18
CA GLN A 370 4.65 3.92 1.75
C GLN A 370 6.14 3.86 1.33
N LYS A 371 7.10 4.02 2.26
CA LYS A 371 8.54 3.90 1.96
C LYS A 371 9.20 2.72 2.68
N PRO A 372 10.09 1.95 2.02
CA PRO A 372 10.78 0.84 2.67
C PRO A 372 11.63 1.34 3.85
N ARG A 373 11.61 0.59 4.97
CA ARG A 373 12.33 0.84 6.24
C ARG A 373 13.87 0.97 6.15
N SER A 374 14.44 1.11 4.96
CA SER A 374 15.88 1.13 4.67
C SER A 374 16.39 2.45 4.08
N GLU A 375 15.51 3.40 3.78
CA GLU A 375 15.83 4.69 3.16
C GLU A 375 15.60 5.82 4.18
N ILE A 376 16.60 6.69 4.35
CA ILE A 376 16.47 7.92 5.11
C ILE A 376 16.63 9.08 4.14
N ASP A 377 15.53 9.80 3.89
CA ASP A 377 15.56 11.08 3.19
C ASP A 377 16.12 12.16 4.12
N VAL A 378 17.09 12.91 3.61
CA VAL A 378 17.73 14.01 4.33
C VAL A 378 17.52 15.27 3.52
N THR A 379 16.78 16.22 4.08
CA THR A 379 16.64 17.57 3.52
C THR A 379 17.27 18.56 4.48
N VAL A 380 18.30 19.29 4.04
CA VAL A 380 18.97 20.31 4.85
C VAL A 380 18.77 21.68 4.23
N LEU A 381 18.39 22.66 5.04
CA LEU A 381 18.32 24.07 4.65
C LEU A 381 19.55 24.80 5.22
N THR A 382 20.28 25.51 4.36
CA THR A 382 21.45 26.31 4.76
C THR A 382 21.35 27.73 4.22
N ASP A 383 22.01 28.69 4.88
CA ASP A 383 22.07 30.07 4.42
C ASP A 383 22.76 30.16 3.05
N SER A 384 22.27 31.07 2.20
CA SER A 384 22.85 31.36 0.90
C SER A 384 24.20 32.08 1.05
N GLY A 385 25.30 31.33 1.22
CA GLY A 385 26.58 31.98 1.54
C GLY A 385 27.89 31.29 1.13
N LYS A 386 27.90 30.02 0.70
CA LYS A 386 29.09 29.34 0.11
C LYS A 386 28.68 27.97 -0.42
N GLU A 387 28.58 27.81 -1.74
CA GLU A 387 28.38 26.49 -2.36
C GLU A 387 29.63 25.64 -2.12
N SER A 388 29.55 24.70 -1.18
CA SER A 388 30.52 23.61 -1.09
C SER A 388 30.10 22.54 -2.10
N SER A 389 31.03 22.08 -2.93
CA SER A 389 30.75 20.99 -3.88
C SER A 389 30.09 19.79 -3.18
N SER A 390 29.09 19.17 -3.83
CA SER A 390 28.37 18.01 -3.30
C SER A 390 29.32 16.90 -2.84
N ALA A 391 30.43 16.69 -3.56
CA ALA A 391 31.46 15.73 -3.19
C ALA A 391 32.15 16.05 -1.84
N VAL A 392 32.36 17.34 -1.54
CA VAL A 392 32.96 17.78 -0.27
C VAL A 392 31.98 17.56 0.89
N LEU A 393 30.71 17.86 0.69
CA LEU A 393 29.65 17.66 1.69
C LEU A 393 29.42 16.16 1.95
N GLU A 394 29.37 15.34 0.91
CA GLU A 394 29.32 13.87 1.03
C GLU A 394 30.52 13.31 1.79
N GLY A 395 31.73 13.78 1.47
CA GLY A 395 32.95 13.38 2.17
C GLY A 395 32.90 13.70 3.67
N ARG A 396 32.46 14.92 4.03
CA ARG A 396 32.28 15.31 5.44
C ARG A 396 31.18 14.52 6.14
N ALA A 397 30.05 14.27 5.47
CA ALA A 397 28.97 13.46 6.03
C ALA A 397 29.46 12.03 6.34
N LEU A 398 30.22 11.42 5.44
CA LEU A 398 30.81 10.09 5.65
C LEU A 398 31.86 10.09 6.77
N GLN A 399 32.63 11.17 6.96
CA GLN A 399 33.53 11.32 8.11
C GLN A 399 32.76 11.35 9.43
N ILE A 400 31.68 12.12 9.52
CA ILE A 400 30.82 12.22 10.72
C ILE A 400 30.15 10.87 11.02
N VAL A 401 29.67 10.18 9.98
CA VAL A 401 29.14 8.81 10.10
C VAL A 401 30.22 7.83 10.56
N GLY A 402 31.45 7.98 10.07
CA GLY A 402 32.61 7.19 10.45
C GLY A 402 33.02 7.35 11.93
N ALA A 403 32.69 8.48 12.55
CA ALA A 403 32.90 8.73 13.98
C ALA A 403 31.96 7.93 14.90
N LYS A 404 30.88 7.33 14.36
CA LYS A 404 29.95 6.44 15.07
C LYS A 404 29.29 7.04 16.33
N GLY A 405 29.05 8.35 16.34
CA GLY A 405 28.38 9.04 17.45
C GLY A 405 26.97 8.51 17.74
N THR A 406 26.59 8.52 19.02
CA THR A 406 25.22 8.25 19.48
C THR A 406 24.34 9.48 19.32
N PHE A 407 23.03 9.28 19.12
CA PHE A 407 22.05 10.36 19.14
C PHE A 407 21.32 10.35 20.48
N ASP A 408 21.67 11.30 21.35
CA ASP A 408 21.11 11.40 22.70
C ASP A 408 19.89 12.33 22.67
N ARG A 409 18.73 11.85 23.11
CA ARG A 409 17.50 12.64 23.24
C ARG A 409 17.52 13.36 24.59
N LEU A 410 17.38 14.69 24.56
CA LEU A 410 17.31 15.54 25.74
C LEU A 410 16.00 16.33 25.72
N GLU A 411 15.47 16.64 26.90
CA GLU A 411 14.34 17.55 27.07
C GLU A 411 14.86 18.83 27.71
N VAL A 412 14.59 19.95 27.06
CA VAL A 412 15.12 21.26 27.44
C VAL A 412 13.98 22.27 27.50
N THR A 413 14.11 23.25 28.38
CA THR A 413 13.16 24.33 28.54
C THR A 413 13.18 25.25 27.32
N LYS A 414 12.08 25.98 27.09
CA LYS A 414 12.04 27.04 26.08
C LYS A 414 13.14 28.09 26.28
N ALA A 415 13.47 28.43 27.53
CA ALA A 415 14.54 29.37 27.86
C ALA A 415 15.92 28.85 27.47
N GLU A 416 16.23 27.59 27.79
CA GLU A 416 17.48 26.93 27.37
C GLU A 416 17.56 26.83 25.85
N LEU A 417 16.46 26.55 25.15
CA LEU A 417 16.42 26.57 23.68
C LEU A 417 16.74 27.96 23.11
N GLN A 418 16.15 29.00 23.69
CA GLN A 418 16.39 30.38 23.27
C GLN A 418 17.85 30.78 23.46
N GLU A 419 18.49 30.34 24.55
CA GLU A 419 19.91 30.55 24.79
C GLU A 419 20.78 29.73 23.83
N MET A 420 20.52 28.42 23.72
CA MET A 420 21.28 27.49 22.89
C MET A 420 21.25 27.84 21.40
N PHE A 421 20.13 28.36 20.89
CA PHE A 421 19.93 28.65 19.48
C PHE A 421 19.81 30.15 19.18
N CYS A 422 20.18 31.04 20.12
CA CYS A 422 20.12 32.50 19.94
C CYS A 422 20.82 33.00 18.67
N TYR A 423 21.85 32.29 18.21
CA TYR A 423 22.61 32.61 17.01
C TYR A 423 21.87 32.30 15.69
N ASN A 424 20.78 31.52 15.71
CA ASN A 424 20.05 31.08 14.52
C ASN A 424 18.62 31.64 14.50
N LYS A 425 18.41 32.71 13.72
CA LYS A 425 17.11 33.38 13.59
C LYS A 425 15.96 32.46 13.16
N TYR A 426 16.23 31.40 12.38
CA TYR A 426 15.19 30.47 11.92
C TYR A 426 14.74 29.55 13.06
N LYS A 427 15.68 28.98 13.82
CA LYS A 427 15.36 28.15 14.99
C LYS A 427 14.66 28.96 16.07
N MET A 428 15.14 30.18 16.33
CA MET A 428 14.51 31.10 17.29
C MET A 428 13.04 31.39 16.95
N ARG A 429 12.72 31.53 15.67
CA ARG A 429 11.32 31.67 15.25
C ARG A 429 10.49 30.45 15.63
N PHE A 430 10.92 29.24 15.27
CA PHE A 430 10.20 28.02 15.61
C PHE A 430 10.06 27.85 17.14
N ILE A 431 11.10 28.16 17.91
CA ILE A 431 11.06 28.15 19.38
C ILE A 431 9.99 29.13 19.90
N ASN A 432 9.90 30.33 19.33
CA ASN A 432 8.90 31.32 19.73
C ASN A 432 7.46 30.90 19.35
N GLU A 433 7.29 30.17 18.24
CA GLU A 433 6.01 29.64 17.75
C GLU A 433 5.51 28.41 18.54
N LEU A 434 6.32 27.81 19.43
CA LEU A 434 5.92 26.68 20.28
C LEU A 434 4.79 27.01 21.30
N GLY A 435 4.29 28.26 21.34
CA GLY A 435 3.19 28.66 22.22
C GLY A 435 3.55 28.54 23.71
N ASP A 436 2.59 28.04 24.50
CA ASP A 436 2.68 27.80 25.96
C ASP A 436 3.41 26.49 26.32
N MET A 437 4.10 25.83 25.37
CA MET A 437 4.91 24.66 25.70
C MET A 437 6.19 25.08 26.44
N ASP A 438 6.31 24.62 27.69
CA ASP A 438 7.48 24.93 28.53
C ASP A 438 8.73 24.13 28.16
N MET A 439 8.56 22.95 27.55
CA MET A 439 9.64 22.00 27.27
C MET A 439 9.56 21.46 25.84
N ALA A 440 10.72 21.26 25.23
CA ALA A 440 10.85 20.68 23.89
C ALA A 440 12.03 19.71 23.80
N THR A 441 11.96 18.82 22.81
CA THR A 441 12.97 17.78 22.61
C THR A 441 14.09 18.27 21.69
N VAL A 442 15.33 17.99 22.09
CA VAL A 442 16.54 18.16 21.26
C VAL A 442 17.30 16.86 21.15
N TYR A 443 18.04 16.70 20.06
CA TYR A 443 18.90 15.55 19.79
C TYR A 443 20.35 16.01 19.69
N ARG A 444 21.22 15.40 20.50
CA ARG A 444 22.66 15.64 20.50
C ARG A 444 23.40 14.50 19.82
N CYS A 445 24.34 14.82 18.93
CA CYS A 445 25.29 13.87 18.36
C CYS A 445 26.70 14.46 18.44
N GLY A 446 27.47 14.03 19.44
CA GLY A 446 28.80 14.59 19.72
C GLY A 446 28.71 16.06 20.15
N SER A 447 29.31 16.97 19.38
CA SER A 447 29.24 18.42 19.59
C SER A 447 28.04 19.09 18.90
N PHE A 448 27.32 18.37 18.04
CA PHE A 448 26.15 18.89 17.35
C PHE A 448 24.88 18.66 18.19
N ILE A 449 24.01 19.66 18.22
CA ILE A 449 22.70 19.59 18.89
C ILE A 449 21.65 20.28 18.02
N ASP A 450 20.49 19.64 17.87
CA ASP A 450 19.39 20.20 17.08
C ASP A 450 18.02 19.93 17.71
N ILE A 451 17.06 20.79 17.41
CA ILE A 451 15.66 20.66 17.79
C ILE A 451 15.03 19.65 16.86
N GLY A 452 14.32 18.65 17.42
CA GLY A 452 13.67 17.63 16.62
C GLY A 452 12.61 16.89 17.42
N THR A 453 11.57 16.43 16.73
CA THR A 453 10.52 15.58 17.29
C THR A 453 10.90 14.10 17.26
N GLY A 454 11.90 13.73 16.45
CA GLY A 454 12.37 12.36 16.28
C GLY A 454 11.35 11.42 15.62
N PRO A 455 11.60 10.09 15.67
CA PRO A 455 12.76 9.44 16.29
C PRO A 455 14.04 9.53 15.43
N HIS A 456 15.21 9.47 16.09
CA HIS A 456 16.52 9.33 15.42
C HIS A 456 17.01 7.87 15.49
N ILE A 457 17.90 7.49 14.57
CA ILE A 457 18.65 6.23 14.67
C ILE A 457 19.53 6.22 15.92
N GLN A 458 19.80 5.05 16.51
CA GLN A 458 20.56 4.94 17.77
C GLN A 458 21.98 5.52 17.69
N ASN A 459 22.66 5.31 16.55
CA ASN A 459 23.98 5.86 16.30
C ASN A 459 24.24 5.99 14.79
N SER A 460 25.15 6.89 14.42
CA SER A 460 25.45 7.19 13.03
C SER A 460 26.06 6.00 12.28
N SER A 461 26.61 5.00 12.98
CA SER A 461 27.21 3.81 12.36
C SER A 461 26.24 2.94 11.56
N LYS A 462 24.93 3.12 11.75
CA LYS A 462 23.88 2.45 10.97
C LYS A 462 23.78 2.98 9.54
N ILE A 463 24.26 4.20 9.28
CA ILE A 463 24.40 4.74 7.93
C ILE A 463 25.70 4.18 7.34
N LYS A 464 25.60 3.43 6.23
CA LYS A 464 26.78 2.87 5.55
C LYS A 464 26.99 3.45 4.16
N ALA A 465 25.95 4.02 3.58
CA ALA A 465 26.00 4.69 2.30
C ALA A 465 25.17 5.97 2.39
N PHE A 466 25.69 7.06 1.81
CA PHE A 466 25.09 8.39 1.83
C PHE A 466 25.37 9.04 0.46
N LYS A 467 24.37 9.69 -0.12
CA LYS A 467 24.49 10.38 -1.41
C LYS A 467 23.63 11.64 -1.43
N ILE A 468 24.21 12.75 -1.88
CA ILE A 468 23.45 13.97 -2.19
C ILE A 468 22.85 13.81 -3.59
N LEU A 469 21.54 14.02 -3.69
CA LEU A 469 20.80 13.92 -4.94
C LEU A 469 20.74 15.27 -5.66
N GLN A 470 20.32 16.32 -4.94
CA GLN A 470 20.07 17.62 -5.56
C GLN A 470 20.28 18.77 -4.56
N ASN A 471 20.78 19.89 -5.07
CA ASN A 471 20.73 21.18 -4.39
C ASN A 471 19.72 22.09 -5.11
N SER A 472 18.87 22.76 -4.35
CA SER A 472 17.82 23.66 -4.88
C SER A 472 17.68 24.88 -4.00
N ALA A 473 17.27 26.02 -4.56
CA ALA A 473 16.90 27.19 -3.77
C ALA A 473 15.47 27.03 -3.24
N SER A 474 15.23 27.50 -2.03
CA SER A 474 13.92 27.54 -1.39
C SER A 474 13.81 28.80 -0.53
N TYR A 475 12.61 29.28 -0.28
CA TYR A 475 12.42 30.44 0.58
C TYR A 475 11.95 30.01 1.97
N PHE A 476 12.37 30.73 3.00
CA PHE A 476 11.94 30.44 4.36
C PHE A 476 10.40 30.51 4.47
N LEU A 477 9.79 29.44 4.97
CA LEU A 477 8.32 29.25 5.03
C LEU A 477 7.59 29.32 3.67
N GLY A 478 8.32 29.14 2.56
CA GLY A 478 7.75 29.24 1.21
C GLY A 478 7.38 30.66 0.79
N ASP A 479 7.81 31.67 1.55
CA ASP A 479 7.49 33.08 1.32
C ASP A 479 8.62 33.78 0.58
N VAL A 480 8.39 34.17 -0.66
CA VAL A 480 9.38 34.80 -1.55
C VAL A 480 9.93 36.13 -1.01
N ASN A 481 9.26 36.76 -0.04
CA ASN A 481 9.74 38.00 0.59
C ASN A 481 10.68 37.73 1.79
N LYS A 482 10.92 36.46 2.14
CA LYS A 482 11.81 36.06 3.23
C LYS A 482 13.15 35.55 2.70
N ASP A 483 14.04 35.22 3.63
CA ASP A 483 15.37 34.73 3.34
C ASP A 483 15.37 33.56 2.35
N SER A 484 16.24 33.64 1.35
CA SER A 484 16.54 32.54 0.44
C SER A 484 17.47 31.53 1.12
N LEU A 485 17.10 30.25 1.06
CA LEU A 485 17.78 29.11 1.68
C LEU A 485 18.16 28.08 0.63
N ASN A 486 19.31 27.44 0.80
CA ASN A 486 19.75 26.31 0.00
C ASN A 486 19.20 25.01 0.59
N ARG A 487 18.36 24.32 -0.17
CA ARG A 487 17.81 22.99 0.13
C ARG A 487 18.65 21.90 -0.53
N THR A 488 19.35 21.14 0.29
CA THR A 488 20.10 19.94 -0.13
C THR A 488 19.27 18.70 0.17
N ALA A 489 18.88 17.97 -0.89
CA ALA A 489 18.24 16.67 -0.80
C ALA A 489 19.28 15.55 -0.91
N ALA A 490 19.23 14.59 0.00
CA ALA A 490 20.16 13.47 0.09
C ALA A 490 19.45 12.19 0.59
N VAL A 491 20.06 11.04 0.32
CA VAL A 491 19.57 9.73 0.75
C VAL A 491 20.65 8.98 1.52
N ALA A 492 20.22 8.21 2.53
CA ALA A 492 21.08 7.34 3.32
C ALA A 492 20.52 5.92 3.41
N PHE A 493 21.43 4.93 3.34
CA PHE A 493 21.10 3.50 3.37
C PHE A 493 22.02 2.70 4.32
N PRO A 494 21.54 1.56 4.85
CA PRO A 494 22.33 0.68 5.71
C PRO A 494 23.39 -0.14 4.97
N ASN A 495 23.38 -0.12 3.63
CA ASN A 495 24.45 -0.69 2.80
C ASN A 495 24.46 -0.04 1.40
N LYS A 496 25.60 -0.17 0.70
CA LYS A 496 25.81 0.42 -0.63
C LYS A 496 24.98 -0.23 -1.73
N LYS A 497 24.63 -1.52 -1.59
CA LYS A 497 23.82 -2.24 -2.59
C LYS A 497 22.43 -1.61 -2.68
N LEU A 498 21.73 -1.44 -1.56
CA LEU A 498 20.39 -0.82 -1.54
C LEU A 498 20.40 0.60 -2.10
N MET A 499 21.45 1.38 -1.82
CA MET A 499 21.60 2.71 -2.39
C MET A 499 21.78 2.65 -3.92
N ASN A 500 22.62 1.76 -4.42
CA ASN A 500 22.83 1.61 -5.86
C ASN A 500 21.53 1.15 -6.56
N ASP A 501 20.83 0.16 -5.98
CA ASP A 501 19.55 -0.32 -6.51
C ASP A 501 18.52 0.84 -6.56
N HIS A 502 18.48 1.70 -5.54
CA HIS A 502 17.62 2.91 -5.53
C HIS A 502 18.06 3.97 -6.56
N LEU A 503 19.36 4.23 -6.70
CA LEU A 503 19.86 5.18 -7.70
C LEU A 503 19.60 4.70 -9.14
N GLU A 504 19.70 3.39 -9.38
CA GLU A 504 19.34 2.77 -10.64
C GLU A 504 17.84 2.94 -10.93
N GLN A 505 16.97 2.69 -9.93
CA GLN A 505 15.54 2.98 -10.03
C GLN A 505 15.23 4.45 -10.32
N LEU A 506 15.89 5.40 -9.65
CA LEU A 506 15.73 6.83 -9.93
C LEU A 506 16.13 7.17 -11.37
N THR A 507 17.21 6.56 -11.88
CA THR A 507 17.68 6.76 -13.25
C THR A 507 16.70 6.19 -14.28
N GLU A 508 16.15 5.00 -14.03
CA GLU A 508 15.12 4.42 -14.90
C GLU A 508 13.81 5.23 -14.86
N ASN A 509 13.41 5.72 -13.67
CA ASN A 509 12.25 6.60 -13.53
C ASN A 509 12.44 7.95 -14.24
N GLU A 510 13.66 8.49 -14.26
CA GLU A 510 13.97 9.73 -14.99
C GLU A 510 13.82 9.55 -16.51
N LYS A 511 14.25 8.41 -17.07
CA LYS A 511 14.05 8.10 -18.50
C LYS A 511 12.58 8.04 -18.89
N LEU A 512 11.75 7.59 -17.96
CA LEU A 512 10.31 7.43 -18.14
C LEU A 512 9.52 8.68 -17.70
N SER A 513 10.19 9.74 -17.24
CA SER A 513 9.56 11.01 -16.89
C SER A 513 8.86 11.66 -18.08
N HIS A 514 7.68 12.23 -17.85
CA HIS A 514 6.94 12.97 -18.89
C HIS A 514 7.75 14.12 -19.48
N LEU A 515 8.72 14.69 -18.74
CA LEU A 515 9.61 15.73 -19.26
C LEU A 515 10.56 15.19 -20.35
N HIS A 516 11.10 14.00 -20.13
CA HIS A 516 12.01 13.37 -21.08
C HIS A 516 11.24 12.86 -22.31
N ILE A 517 10.15 12.12 -22.08
CA ILE A 517 9.30 11.59 -23.14
C ILE A 517 8.63 12.73 -23.92
N GLY A 518 8.13 13.75 -23.22
CA GLY A 518 7.48 14.91 -23.82
C GLY A 518 8.40 15.67 -24.78
N LYS A 519 9.70 15.76 -24.46
CA LYS A 519 10.71 16.30 -25.39
C LYS A 519 10.96 15.34 -26.55
N ARG A 520 11.15 14.04 -26.28
CA ARG A 520 11.46 13.02 -27.29
C ARG A 520 10.34 12.84 -28.34
N GLN A 521 9.09 12.95 -27.93
CA GLN A 521 7.91 12.80 -28.79
C GLN A 521 7.29 14.14 -29.22
N GLU A 522 7.95 15.25 -28.90
CA GLU A 522 7.49 16.60 -29.25
C GLU A 522 6.04 16.85 -28.79
N LEU A 523 5.75 16.54 -27.52
CA LEU A 523 4.43 16.72 -26.93
C LEU A 523 4.20 18.14 -26.43
N PHE A 524 5.20 18.72 -25.77
CA PHE A 524 5.13 20.06 -25.21
C PHE A 524 6.51 20.65 -24.95
N PHE A 525 6.56 21.97 -24.76
CA PHE A 525 7.71 22.67 -24.16
C PHE A 525 7.25 23.77 -23.20
N PHE A 526 8.20 24.33 -22.45
CA PHE A 526 7.98 25.47 -21.57
C PHE A 526 8.92 26.61 -21.95
N ASP A 527 8.46 27.85 -21.81
CA ASP A 527 9.23 29.05 -22.08
C ASP A 527 9.23 29.99 -20.87
N ALA A 528 10.34 30.71 -20.66
CA ALA A 528 10.48 31.66 -19.57
C ALA A 528 9.52 32.86 -19.67
N MET A 529 8.98 33.15 -20.87
CA MET A 529 7.96 34.19 -21.07
C MET A 529 6.60 33.82 -20.48
N SER A 530 6.33 32.54 -20.22
CA SER A 530 5.12 32.10 -19.50
C SER A 530 5.43 30.93 -18.56
N PRO A 531 6.12 31.18 -17.42
CA PRO A 531 6.54 30.14 -16.51
C PRO A 531 5.34 29.36 -15.98
N GLY A 532 5.41 28.03 -16.03
CA GLY A 532 4.33 27.16 -15.57
C GLY A 532 3.15 27.05 -16.53
N SER A 533 3.27 27.56 -17.76
CA SER A 533 2.29 27.38 -18.83
C SER A 533 2.91 26.58 -19.95
N ALA A 534 2.37 25.40 -20.24
CA ALA A 534 2.91 24.53 -21.28
C ALA A 534 2.46 24.98 -22.67
N PHE A 535 3.39 25.01 -23.61
CA PHE A 535 3.11 25.07 -25.04
C PHE A 535 2.90 23.64 -25.53
N LEU A 536 1.64 23.26 -25.77
CA LEU A 536 1.33 21.97 -26.39
C LEU A 536 1.71 22.02 -27.88
N LEU A 537 2.56 21.08 -28.29
CA LEU A 537 2.96 20.88 -29.67
C LEU A 537 1.89 20.03 -30.40
N PRO A 538 1.96 19.85 -31.74
CA PRO A 538 0.93 19.12 -32.47
C PRO A 538 0.63 17.72 -31.92
N ASN A 539 1.66 16.97 -31.51
CA ASN A 539 1.46 15.62 -30.95
C ASN A 539 0.78 15.66 -29.57
N GLY A 540 1.21 16.54 -28.67
CA GLY A 540 0.53 16.72 -27.37
C GLY A 540 -0.91 17.21 -27.53
N THR A 541 -1.16 18.08 -28.51
CA THR A 541 -2.49 18.62 -28.81
C THR A 541 -3.45 17.54 -29.33
N LYS A 542 -2.98 16.58 -30.14
CA LYS A 542 -3.81 15.43 -30.58
C LYS A 542 -4.28 14.60 -29.38
N ILE A 543 -3.37 14.25 -28.47
CA ILE A 543 -3.69 13.50 -27.25
C ILE A 543 -4.71 14.28 -26.41
N PHE A 544 -4.45 15.57 -26.20
CA PHE A 544 -5.34 16.45 -25.45
C PHE A 544 -6.75 16.50 -26.04
N ASN A 545 -6.87 16.63 -27.37
CA ASN A 545 -8.15 16.65 -28.08
C ASN A 545 -8.86 15.29 -28.02
N ALA A 546 -8.13 14.18 -28.14
CA ALA A 546 -8.69 12.84 -28.02
C ALA A 546 -9.30 12.60 -26.62
N LEU A 547 -8.64 13.08 -25.55
CA LEU A 547 -9.18 13.04 -24.19
C LEU A 547 -10.45 13.89 -24.06
N GLN A 548 -10.46 15.11 -24.61
CA GLN A 548 -11.69 15.93 -24.62
C GLN A 548 -12.80 15.24 -25.39
N GLN A 549 -12.51 14.64 -26.54
CA GLN A 549 -13.50 13.95 -27.36
C GLN A 549 -14.09 12.74 -26.63
N LEU A 550 -13.27 11.94 -25.94
CA LEU A 550 -13.74 10.86 -25.08
C LEU A 550 -14.72 11.37 -24.03
N LEU A 551 -14.37 12.44 -23.32
CA LEU A 551 -15.24 13.02 -22.29
C LEU A 551 -16.51 13.62 -22.87
N ARG A 552 -16.45 14.28 -24.03
CA ARG A 552 -17.64 14.80 -24.73
C ARG A 552 -18.61 13.70 -25.15
N GLN A 553 -18.10 12.55 -25.59
CA GLN A 553 -18.94 11.39 -25.91
C GLN A 553 -19.70 10.91 -24.66
N GLU A 554 -19.02 10.84 -23.52
CA GLU A 554 -19.66 10.49 -22.25
C GLU A 554 -20.61 11.57 -21.73
N TYR A 555 -20.29 12.85 -21.94
CA TYR A 555 -21.18 13.96 -21.58
C TYR A 555 -22.50 13.89 -22.35
N CYS A 556 -22.44 13.59 -23.66
CA CYS A 556 -23.61 13.42 -24.51
C CYS A 556 -24.51 12.26 -24.02
N THR A 557 -23.92 11.11 -23.70
CA THR A 557 -24.70 9.94 -23.24
C THR A 557 -25.27 10.09 -21.83
N GLN A 558 -24.62 10.89 -20.98
CA GLN A 558 -25.01 11.09 -19.59
C GLN A 558 -25.77 12.40 -19.33
N GLY A 559 -26.13 13.14 -20.39
CA GLY A 559 -26.94 14.36 -20.28
C GLY A 559 -26.22 15.55 -19.64
N TYR A 560 -24.89 15.63 -19.76
CA TYR A 560 -24.14 16.83 -19.43
C TYR A 560 -24.24 17.86 -20.56
N GLN A 561 -24.36 19.12 -20.17
CA GLN A 561 -24.41 20.27 -21.08
C GLN A 561 -23.07 20.99 -21.01
N GLU A 562 -22.28 20.90 -22.08
CA GLU A 562 -21.02 21.65 -22.19
C GLU A 562 -21.32 23.14 -22.38
N VAL A 563 -20.68 23.99 -21.57
CA VAL A 563 -20.79 25.45 -21.63
C VAL A 563 -19.40 26.07 -21.77
N GLN A 564 -19.37 27.36 -22.11
CA GLN A 564 -18.16 28.17 -22.08
C GLN A 564 -18.40 29.42 -21.26
N THR A 565 -17.53 29.66 -20.27
CA THR A 565 -17.61 30.83 -19.40
C THR A 565 -16.39 31.75 -19.57
N PRO A 566 -16.53 33.07 -19.32
CA PRO A 566 -15.41 34.01 -19.38
C PRO A 566 -14.20 33.58 -18.54
N ASN A 567 -13.02 34.09 -18.90
CA ASN A 567 -11.78 33.85 -18.15
C ASN A 567 -11.47 34.94 -17.12
N ILE A 568 -12.03 36.14 -17.29
CA ILE A 568 -11.74 37.32 -16.46
C ILE A 568 -13.05 37.75 -15.79
N TYR A 569 -13.01 37.97 -14.48
CA TYR A 569 -14.17 38.42 -13.70
C TYR A 569 -13.81 39.54 -12.73
N ASN A 570 -14.78 40.40 -12.45
CA ASN A 570 -14.69 41.36 -11.36
C ASN A 570 -14.58 40.62 -10.02
N THR A 571 -13.73 41.07 -9.10
CA THR A 571 -13.49 40.33 -7.85
C THR A 571 -14.69 40.21 -6.93
N ALA A 572 -15.77 40.98 -7.16
CA ALA A 572 -17.04 40.84 -6.46
C ALA A 572 -17.59 39.41 -6.48
N ILE A 573 -17.39 38.65 -7.57
CA ILE A 573 -17.86 37.27 -7.67
C ILE A 573 -17.11 36.33 -6.68
N TRP A 574 -15.81 36.56 -6.49
CA TRP A 574 -14.97 35.78 -5.57
C TRP A 574 -15.25 36.16 -4.12
N LYS A 575 -15.56 37.44 -3.86
CA LYS A 575 -16.01 37.92 -2.54
C LYS A 575 -17.36 37.30 -2.17
N THR A 576 -18.30 37.26 -3.11
CA THR A 576 -19.63 36.63 -2.93
C THR A 576 -19.50 35.14 -2.63
N SER A 577 -18.74 34.41 -3.45
CA SER A 577 -18.52 32.97 -3.23
C SER A 577 -17.73 32.65 -1.95
N GLY A 578 -16.95 33.60 -1.43
CA GLY A 578 -16.06 33.40 -0.28
C GLY A 578 -14.64 32.96 -0.67
N HIS A 579 -14.38 32.73 -1.96
CA HIS A 579 -13.05 32.36 -2.44
C HIS A 579 -12.02 33.48 -2.24
N TRP A 580 -12.46 34.74 -2.19
CA TRP A 580 -11.54 35.86 -1.98
C TRP A 580 -10.77 35.75 -0.65
N GLN A 581 -11.46 35.37 0.43
CA GLN A 581 -10.87 35.27 1.76
C GLN A 581 -9.85 34.14 1.87
N HIS A 582 -10.04 33.06 1.09
CA HIS A 582 -9.23 31.85 1.18
C HIS A 582 -8.20 31.67 0.05
N TYR A 583 -8.41 32.31 -1.11
CA TYR A 583 -7.69 31.99 -2.34
C TYR A 583 -7.04 33.19 -3.04
N LYS A 584 -7.28 34.44 -2.59
CA LYS A 584 -6.79 35.67 -3.26
C LYS A 584 -5.29 35.67 -3.58
N GLU A 585 -4.46 35.11 -2.70
CA GLU A 585 -2.99 35.12 -2.86
C GLU A 585 -2.55 34.21 -4.02
N ASN A 586 -3.37 33.22 -4.38
CA ASN A 586 -3.15 32.28 -5.47
C ASN A 586 -3.89 32.69 -6.75
N MET A 587 -4.40 33.91 -6.85
CA MET A 587 -5.10 34.42 -8.03
C MET A 587 -4.25 35.43 -8.79
N PHE A 588 -4.30 35.38 -10.13
CA PHE A 588 -3.78 36.46 -10.96
C PHE A 588 -4.78 37.61 -10.97
N ARG A 589 -4.35 38.76 -10.46
CA ARG A 589 -5.18 39.97 -10.32
C ARG A 589 -4.80 40.98 -11.39
N LEU A 590 -5.81 41.71 -11.85
CA LEU A 590 -5.72 42.74 -12.88
C LEU A 590 -6.39 44.00 -12.34
N ASP A 591 -5.80 45.15 -12.60
CA ASP A 591 -6.46 46.44 -12.42
C ASP A 591 -6.99 46.88 -13.79
N ILE A 592 -8.30 47.03 -13.91
CA ILE A 592 -8.97 47.47 -15.13
C ILE A 592 -9.89 48.62 -14.73
N ASP A 593 -9.59 49.82 -15.24
CA ASP A 593 -10.34 51.06 -15.00
C ASP A 593 -10.55 51.38 -13.50
N GLY A 594 -9.52 51.12 -12.67
CA GLY A 594 -9.57 51.36 -11.22
C GLY A 594 -10.42 50.33 -10.45
N SER A 595 -10.89 49.28 -11.12
CA SER A 595 -11.58 48.15 -10.52
C SER A 595 -10.68 46.92 -10.45
N GLU A 596 -10.81 46.13 -9.39
CA GLU A 596 -10.05 44.90 -9.21
C GLU A 596 -10.75 43.73 -9.94
N TRP A 597 -10.03 43.12 -10.88
CA TRP A 597 -10.43 41.93 -11.64
C TRP A 597 -9.46 40.79 -11.39
N ALA A 598 -9.85 39.57 -11.74
CA ALA A 598 -8.97 38.42 -11.67
C ALA A 598 -9.26 37.40 -12.78
N LEU A 599 -8.21 36.69 -13.19
CA LEU A 599 -8.38 35.46 -13.96
C LEU A 599 -9.02 34.39 -13.08
N LYS A 600 -9.96 33.62 -13.63
CA LYS A 600 -10.67 32.59 -12.86
C LYS A 600 -9.72 31.48 -12.39
N PRO A 601 -9.69 31.15 -11.08
CA PRO A 601 -8.94 30.00 -10.55
C PRO A 601 -9.75 28.70 -10.56
N MET A 602 -11.05 28.78 -10.86
CA MET A 602 -12.06 27.71 -10.92
C MET A 602 -13.31 28.18 -11.69
N ASN A 603 -14.12 27.26 -12.19
CA ASN A 603 -15.32 27.62 -12.98
C ASN A 603 -16.58 27.86 -12.14
N CYS A 604 -16.63 27.36 -10.90
CA CYS A 604 -17.86 27.27 -10.09
C CYS A 604 -18.69 28.56 -10.07
N PRO A 605 -18.10 29.74 -9.75
CA PRO A 605 -18.90 30.96 -9.68
C PRO A 605 -19.50 31.40 -11.01
N GLY A 606 -18.84 31.13 -12.14
CA GLY A 606 -19.41 31.36 -13.46
C GLY A 606 -20.63 30.47 -13.72
N HIS A 607 -20.59 29.21 -13.29
CA HIS A 607 -21.72 28.29 -13.41
C HIS A 607 -22.90 28.68 -12.51
N PHE A 608 -22.65 29.29 -11.35
CA PHE A 608 -23.72 29.82 -10.50
C PHE A 608 -24.45 30.98 -11.18
N LEU A 609 -23.73 31.85 -11.89
CA LEU A 609 -24.35 32.90 -12.70
C LEU A 609 -25.17 32.31 -13.86
N LEU A 610 -24.68 31.26 -14.51
CA LEU A 610 -25.44 30.55 -15.56
C LEU A 610 -26.74 29.95 -15.01
N PHE A 611 -26.68 29.30 -13.85
CA PHE A 611 -27.88 28.79 -13.19
C PHE A 611 -28.85 29.92 -12.86
N GLY A 612 -28.37 31.01 -12.24
CA GLY A 612 -29.19 32.14 -11.83
C GLY A 612 -29.77 32.98 -12.97
N HIS A 613 -29.24 32.85 -14.20
CA HIS A 613 -29.73 33.56 -15.38
C HIS A 613 -31.16 33.14 -15.79
N LYS A 614 -31.56 31.90 -15.52
CA LYS A 614 -32.84 31.33 -15.92
C LYS A 614 -33.59 30.80 -14.69
N THR A 615 -34.93 30.84 -14.75
CA THR A 615 -35.78 30.16 -13.76
C THR A 615 -35.89 28.66 -14.07
N TRP A 616 -35.75 27.82 -13.04
CA TRP A 616 -35.79 26.36 -13.16
C TRP A 616 -36.97 25.76 -12.38
N SER A 617 -37.52 24.64 -12.84
CA SER A 617 -38.44 23.78 -12.10
C SER A 617 -37.69 22.59 -11.50
N TYR A 618 -38.23 21.97 -10.44
CA TYR A 618 -37.73 20.69 -9.92
C TYR A 618 -37.71 19.58 -10.99
N ARG A 619 -38.52 19.71 -12.05
CA ARG A 619 -38.57 18.79 -13.20
C ARG A 619 -37.38 18.95 -14.16
N ASP A 620 -36.73 20.11 -14.14
CA ASP A 620 -35.54 20.37 -14.96
C ASP A 620 -34.26 19.86 -14.28
N LEU A 621 -34.33 19.44 -13.01
CA LEU A 621 -33.22 18.90 -12.24
C LEU A 621 -33.21 17.36 -12.31
N PRO A 622 -32.03 16.72 -12.38
CA PRO A 622 -30.70 17.30 -12.21
C PRO A 622 -30.17 18.00 -13.47
N LEU A 623 -29.67 19.23 -13.31
CA LEU A 623 -28.99 19.99 -14.37
C LEU A 623 -27.48 19.79 -14.25
N ARG A 624 -26.87 19.16 -15.26
CA ARG A 624 -25.44 18.84 -15.27
C ARG A 624 -24.69 19.76 -16.22
N ILE A 625 -23.94 20.72 -15.69
CA ILE A 625 -23.12 21.65 -16.50
C ILE A 625 -21.68 21.15 -16.53
N ALA A 626 -21.04 21.11 -17.69
CA ALA A 626 -19.61 20.79 -17.85
C ALA A 626 -18.87 21.92 -18.58
N ASP A 627 -17.62 22.20 -18.20
CA ASP A 627 -16.82 23.28 -18.80
C ASP A 627 -15.34 22.85 -18.86
N PHE A 628 -14.76 22.89 -20.06
CA PHE A 628 -13.31 22.71 -20.29
C PHE A 628 -12.53 24.03 -20.21
N GLY A 629 -13.08 25.00 -19.47
CA GLY A 629 -12.60 26.36 -19.35
C GLY A 629 -11.16 26.45 -18.87
N VAL A 630 -10.46 27.47 -19.37
CA VAL A 630 -9.07 27.73 -18.99
C VAL A 630 -9.03 28.38 -17.61
N LEU A 631 -8.26 27.77 -16.72
CA LEU A 631 -8.09 28.21 -15.34
C LEU A 631 -6.67 28.68 -15.10
N HIS A 632 -6.53 29.66 -14.19
CA HIS A 632 -5.24 30.21 -13.81
C HIS A 632 -5.08 30.26 -12.28
N ARG A 633 -4.00 29.66 -11.77
CA ARG A 633 -3.60 29.73 -10.36
C ARG A 633 -2.19 30.27 -10.29
N ASN A 634 -1.96 31.30 -9.48
CA ASN A 634 -0.65 31.92 -9.30
C ASN A 634 0.22 31.07 -8.36
N GLU A 635 0.55 29.85 -8.79
CA GLU A 635 1.44 28.96 -8.08
C GLU A 635 2.84 29.60 -7.94
N ALA A 636 3.47 29.37 -6.80
CA ALA A 636 4.85 29.80 -6.57
C ALA A 636 5.78 29.19 -7.63
N SER A 637 6.70 29.98 -8.18
CA SER A 637 7.58 29.55 -9.28
C SER A 637 8.39 28.31 -8.93
N GLY A 638 8.88 28.21 -7.69
CA GLY A 638 9.61 27.04 -7.19
C GLY A 638 8.77 25.77 -6.99
N ALA A 639 7.44 25.88 -7.03
CA ALA A 639 6.53 24.73 -6.93
C ALA A 639 6.14 24.15 -8.30
N LEU A 640 6.43 24.86 -9.40
CA LEU A 640 6.09 24.42 -10.75
C LEU A 640 6.89 23.16 -11.11
N ARG A 641 6.22 22.16 -11.68
CA ARG A 641 6.84 20.88 -12.04
C ARG A 641 6.21 20.28 -13.29
N GLY A 642 6.85 20.52 -14.44
CA GLY A 642 6.40 20.01 -15.73
C GLY A 642 4.90 20.24 -15.94
N LEU A 643 4.19 19.20 -16.35
CA LEU A 643 2.73 19.24 -16.52
C LEU A 643 1.94 18.88 -15.24
N THR A 644 2.61 18.36 -14.21
CA THR A 644 1.94 17.92 -12.96
C THR A 644 1.49 19.07 -12.07
N ARG A 645 2.18 20.23 -12.14
CA ARG A 645 1.87 21.46 -11.41
C ARG A 645 2.20 22.69 -12.25
N VAL A 646 1.16 23.36 -12.71
CA VAL A 646 1.16 24.43 -13.72
C VAL A 646 0.34 25.64 -13.24
N ARG A 647 0.57 26.81 -13.84
CA ARG A 647 -0.21 28.04 -13.59
C ARG A 647 -1.45 28.11 -14.46
N LYS A 648 -1.33 27.76 -15.73
CA LYS A 648 -2.45 27.60 -16.67
C LYS A 648 -2.81 26.12 -16.75
N PHE A 649 -4.09 25.81 -16.62
CA PHE A 649 -4.61 24.46 -16.83
C PHE A 649 -6.05 24.47 -17.32
N GLN A 650 -6.51 23.34 -17.84
CA GLN A 650 -7.92 23.09 -18.12
C GLN A 650 -8.34 21.85 -17.34
N GLN A 651 -9.58 21.83 -16.86
CA GLN A 651 -10.15 20.69 -16.14
C GLN A 651 -11.40 20.19 -16.84
N ASP A 652 -11.75 18.93 -16.62
CA ASP A 652 -13.05 18.35 -17.00
C ASP A 652 -14.15 18.70 -15.99
N ASP A 653 -14.16 19.98 -15.60
CA ASP A 653 -14.90 20.50 -14.47
C ASP A 653 -16.41 20.48 -14.73
N SER A 654 -17.18 20.11 -13.72
CA SER A 654 -18.63 20.00 -13.85
C SER A 654 -19.34 20.28 -12.54
N HIS A 655 -20.50 20.91 -12.68
CA HIS A 655 -21.36 21.34 -11.58
C HIS A 655 -22.77 20.83 -11.85
N ILE A 656 -23.21 19.91 -10.99
CA ILE A 656 -24.56 19.33 -11.07
C ILE A 656 -25.43 20.02 -10.05
N PHE A 657 -26.49 20.67 -10.52
CA PHE A 657 -27.52 21.25 -9.67
C PHE A 657 -28.64 20.23 -9.53
N CYS A 658 -28.92 19.77 -8.32
CA CYS A 658 -29.92 18.74 -8.07
C CYS A 658 -30.76 19.05 -6.82
N THR A 659 -31.83 18.29 -6.63
CA THR A 659 -32.58 18.26 -5.38
C THR A 659 -31.93 17.33 -4.37
N ASP A 660 -32.22 17.49 -3.07
CA ASP A 660 -31.63 16.65 -2.02
C ASP A 660 -31.84 15.14 -2.24
N ASP A 661 -33.03 14.75 -2.72
CA ASP A 661 -33.38 13.35 -3.02
C ASP A 661 -32.62 12.76 -4.21
N GLN A 662 -32.05 13.60 -5.08
CA GLN A 662 -31.28 13.18 -6.26
C GLN A 662 -29.79 12.97 -5.98
N ILE A 663 -29.27 13.42 -4.82
CA ILE A 663 -27.83 13.39 -4.50
C ILE A 663 -27.24 11.98 -4.64
N ALA A 664 -27.89 10.98 -4.03
CA ALA A 664 -27.37 9.61 -4.03
C ALA A 664 -27.26 9.04 -5.46
N SER A 665 -28.31 9.20 -6.27
CA SER A 665 -28.30 8.73 -7.66
C SER A 665 -27.27 9.44 -8.52
N GLU A 666 -27.02 10.74 -8.29
CA GLU A 666 -26.02 11.50 -9.05
C GLU A 666 -24.60 11.10 -8.68
N ILE A 667 -24.31 10.83 -7.40
CA ILE A 667 -23.00 10.32 -6.98
C ILE A 667 -22.75 8.92 -7.57
N GLU A 668 -23.76 8.04 -7.57
CA GLU A 668 -23.68 6.72 -8.22
C GLU A 668 -23.40 6.82 -9.72
N ASN A 669 -24.04 7.77 -10.42
CA ASN A 669 -23.77 8.05 -11.83
C ASN A 669 -22.32 8.49 -12.05
N ILE A 670 -21.80 9.36 -11.18
CA ILE A 670 -20.41 9.83 -11.27
C ILE A 670 -19.42 8.68 -11.04
N PHE A 671 -19.70 7.76 -10.10
CA PHE A 671 -18.85 6.59 -9.89
C PHE A 671 -18.81 5.66 -11.10
N ARG A 672 -19.95 5.37 -11.72
CA ARG A 672 -19.99 4.61 -12.99
C ARG A 672 -19.19 5.27 -14.10
N PHE A 673 -19.28 6.60 -14.19
CA PHE A 673 -18.50 7.36 -15.17
C PHE A 673 -17.00 7.28 -14.88
N LEU A 674 -16.61 7.39 -13.62
CA LEU A 674 -15.22 7.28 -13.17
C LEU A 674 -14.63 5.90 -13.49
N GLU A 675 -15.34 4.83 -13.14
CA GLU A 675 -14.94 3.44 -13.44
C GLU A 675 -14.75 3.20 -14.93
N LYS A 676 -15.67 3.72 -15.76
CA LYS A 676 -15.57 3.61 -17.22
C LYS A 676 -14.32 4.32 -17.76
N ILE A 677 -14.08 5.56 -17.34
CA ILE A 677 -12.94 6.34 -17.83
C ILE A 677 -11.61 5.74 -17.36
N TYR A 678 -11.48 5.39 -16.09
CA TYR A 678 -10.25 4.80 -15.55
C TYR A 678 -10.02 3.39 -16.08
N GLY A 679 -11.08 2.61 -16.31
CA GLY A 679 -11.01 1.28 -16.93
C GLY A 679 -10.45 1.30 -18.35
N ILE A 680 -10.73 2.33 -19.16
CA ILE A 680 -10.15 2.50 -20.51
C ILE A 680 -8.63 2.56 -20.47
N PHE A 681 -8.06 3.17 -19.43
CA PHE A 681 -6.62 3.34 -19.26
C PHE A 681 -5.99 2.26 -18.37
N GLY A 682 -6.79 1.38 -17.74
CA GLY A 682 -6.29 0.36 -16.82
C GLY A 682 -5.85 0.90 -15.46
N PHE A 683 -6.35 2.07 -15.04
CA PHE A 683 -6.04 2.63 -13.72
C PHE A 683 -6.88 1.98 -12.61
N THR A 684 -6.22 1.65 -11.50
CA THR A 684 -6.89 1.44 -10.21
C THR A 684 -6.93 2.75 -9.44
N PHE A 685 -7.90 2.88 -8.51
CA PHE A 685 -8.07 4.10 -7.73
C PHE A 685 -8.40 3.81 -6.26
N LYS A 686 -8.09 4.77 -5.40
CA LYS A 686 -8.39 4.76 -3.97
C LYS A 686 -9.34 5.91 -3.65
N LEU A 687 -10.30 5.65 -2.76
CA LEU A 687 -11.34 6.60 -2.35
C LEU A 687 -11.06 7.11 -0.93
N LYS A 688 -11.08 8.44 -0.76
CA LYS A 688 -10.94 9.09 0.54
C LYS A 688 -12.10 10.05 0.80
N LEU A 689 -12.77 9.92 1.95
CA LEU A 689 -13.78 10.88 2.41
C LEU A 689 -13.12 11.98 3.25
N SER A 690 -13.03 13.18 2.69
CA SER A 690 -12.42 14.34 3.34
C SER A 690 -13.49 15.17 4.06
N THR A 691 -13.41 15.18 5.39
CA THR A 691 -14.43 15.75 6.29
C THR A 691 -14.11 17.19 6.71
N ARG A 692 -15.03 17.84 7.42
CA ARG A 692 -15.02 19.25 7.81
C ARG A 692 -13.67 19.74 8.36
N PRO A 693 -13.03 20.77 7.76
CA PRO A 693 -11.81 21.38 8.27
C PRO A 693 -12.07 22.33 9.45
N ASP A 694 -11.01 22.81 10.12
CA ASP A 694 -11.13 23.77 11.25
C ASP A 694 -11.76 25.11 10.83
N LYS A 695 -11.50 25.55 9.59
CA LYS A 695 -12.07 26.77 8.99
C LYS A 695 -13.06 26.38 7.90
N TYR A 696 -14.35 26.48 8.19
CA TYR A 696 -15.44 26.13 7.28
C TYR A 696 -16.53 27.21 7.23
N LEU A 697 -17.38 27.15 6.20
CA LEU A 697 -18.57 27.98 6.03
C LEU A 697 -19.85 27.16 6.25
N GLY A 698 -20.90 27.82 6.72
CA GLY A 698 -22.19 27.18 6.98
C GLY A 698 -22.36 26.68 8.40
N ASP A 699 -23.54 26.16 8.71
CA ASP A 699 -23.85 25.56 10.01
C ASP A 699 -23.38 24.09 10.10
N LEU A 700 -23.19 23.63 11.34
CA LEU A 700 -22.73 22.26 11.63
C LEU A 700 -23.69 21.19 11.13
N ALA A 701 -25.01 21.43 11.19
CA ALA A 701 -26.01 20.43 10.82
C ALA A 701 -25.97 20.12 9.32
N THR A 702 -25.81 21.15 8.49
CA THR A 702 -25.62 21.00 7.04
C THR A 702 -24.35 20.21 6.71
N TRP A 703 -23.27 20.43 7.45
CA TRP A 703 -22.03 19.66 7.29
C TRP A 703 -22.19 18.20 7.67
N ASP A 704 -22.78 17.92 8.84
CA ASP A 704 -23.00 16.57 9.32
C ASP A 704 -23.91 15.79 8.35
N TYR A 705 -24.93 16.47 7.78
CA TYR A 705 -25.78 15.92 6.73
C TYR A 705 -25.00 15.63 5.44
N ALA A 706 -24.23 16.59 4.93
CA ALA A 706 -23.43 16.41 3.71
C ALA A 706 -22.41 15.26 3.84
N GLU A 707 -21.73 15.16 4.99
CA GLU A 707 -20.81 14.06 5.28
C GLU A 707 -21.54 12.71 5.35
N ALA A 708 -22.73 12.66 5.96
CA ALA A 708 -23.54 11.45 6.01
C ALA A 708 -23.98 10.99 4.61
N GLN A 709 -24.37 11.93 3.74
CA GLN A 709 -24.76 11.61 2.36
C GLN A 709 -23.59 11.04 1.54
N LEU A 710 -22.41 11.66 1.62
CA LEU A 710 -21.21 11.13 0.93
C LEU A 710 -20.78 9.77 1.49
N ARG A 711 -20.82 9.60 2.82
CA ARG A 711 -20.51 8.33 3.48
C ARG A 711 -21.49 7.24 3.04
N HIS A 712 -22.78 7.54 3.00
CA HIS A 712 -23.79 6.59 2.54
C HIS A 712 -23.56 6.17 1.09
N ALA A 713 -23.28 7.12 0.19
CA ALA A 713 -22.99 6.81 -1.20
C ALA A 713 -21.72 5.96 -1.37
N LEU A 714 -20.66 6.26 -0.61
CA LEU A 714 -19.43 5.46 -0.58
C LEU A 714 -19.70 4.03 -0.09
N THR A 715 -20.37 3.88 1.05
CA THR A 715 -20.68 2.56 1.62
C THR A 715 -21.61 1.75 0.72
N LYS A 716 -22.56 2.40 0.03
CA LYS A 716 -23.45 1.72 -0.90
C LYS A 716 -22.73 1.18 -2.13
N CYS A 717 -21.80 1.96 -2.70
CA CYS A 717 -21.10 1.58 -3.94
C CYS A 717 -19.88 0.70 -3.70
N TYR A 718 -19.15 0.93 -2.60
CA TYR A 718 -17.83 0.34 -2.35
C TYR A 718 -17.69 -0.29 -0.96
N SER A 719 -18.79 -0.45 -0.21
CA SER A 719 -18.77 -1.04 1.13
C SER A 719 -17.76 -0.31 2.04
N ASP A 720 -16.78 -1.02 2.60
CA ASP A 720 -15.74 -0.45 3.47
C ASP A 720 -14.40 -0.19 2.72
N ASP A 721 -14.39 -0.18 1.38
CA ASP A 721 -13.19 0.05 0.55
C ASP A 721 -12.93 1.54 0.28
N TRP A 722 -12.89 2.33 1.35
CA TRP A 722 -12.51 3.74 1.35
C TRP A 722 -11.92 4.11 2.72
N VAL A 723 -11.37 5.33 2.84
CA VAL A 723 -10.72 5.82 4.07
C VAL A 723 -11.20 7.22 4.41
N GLU A 724 -11.39 7.53 5.69
CA GLU A 724 -11.64 8.91 6.14
C GLU A 724 -10.35 9.74 6.22
N ASN A 725 -10.38 10.94 5.65
CA ASN A 725 -9.30 11.93 5.70
C ASN A 725 -9.79 13.14 6.53
N LEU A 726 -9.59 13.05 7.86
CA LEU A 726 -10.16 13.99 8.80
C LEU A 726 -9.64 15.42 8.60
N GLY A 727 -10.56 16.36 8.43
CA GLY A 727 -10.27 17.80 8.39
C GLY A 727 -9.74 18.32 7.05
N ASP A 728 -9.83 17.54 5.97
CA ASP A 728 -9.28 17.89 4.66
C ASP A 728 -10.35 18.25 3.60
N GLY A 729 -11.61 18.38 4.02
CA GLY A 729 -12.70 18.89 3.18
C GLY A 729 -12.45 20.33 2.75
N ALA A 730 -13.04 20.78 1.64
CA ALA A 730 -12.88 22.20 1.27
C ALA A 730 -13.76 23.08 2.17
N PHE A 731 -13.44 24.37 2.25
CA PHE A 731 -14.09 25.29 3.20
C PHE A 731 -15.62 25.40 3.04
N TYR A 732 -16.19 25.00 1.90
CA TYR A 732 -17.63 25.08 1.59
C TYR A 732 -18.36 23.72 1.59
N GLY A 733 -17.66 22.60 1.81
CA GLY A 733 -18.32 21.29 1.95
C GLY A 733 -17.38 20.09 1.87
N PRO A 734 -17.85 18.90 2.29
CA PRO A 734 -17.07 17.68 2.29
C PRO A 734 -16.89 17.13 0.87
N LYS A 735 -15.83 16.35 0.66
CA LYS A 735 -15.49 15.81 -0.66
C LYS A 735 -15.00 14.38 -0.60
N ILE A 736 -15.25 13.65 -1.68
CA ILE A 736 -14.61 12.38 -1.98
C ILE A 736 -13.41 12.71 -2.87
N ASP A 737 -12.22 12.43 -2.37
CA ASP A 737 -10.97 12.54 -3.13
C ASP A 737 -10.64 11.18 -3.73
N ILE A 738 -10.41 11.16 -5.04
CA ILE A 738 -10.09 9.94 -5.77
C ILE A 738 -8.66 10.04 -6.31
N THR A 739 -7.84 9.09 -5.86
CA THR A 739 -6.41 9.03 -6.15
C THR A 739 -6.14 7.87 -7.08
N ILE A 740 -5.41 8.11 -8.17
CA ILE A 740 -4.89 7.07 -9.05
C ILE A 740 -3.40 6.82 -8.76
N GLU A 741 -2.98 5.58 -8.97
CA GLU A 741 -1.58 5.17 -8.85
C GLU A 741 -0.95 5.07 -10.25
N ASP A 742 0.18 5.74 -10.48
CA ASP A 742 0.90 5.65 -11.75
C ASP A 742 1.84 4.44 -11.84
N ALA A 743 2.55 4.28 -12.96
CA ALA A 743 3.49 3.17 -13.15
C ALA A 743 4.68 3.14 -12.15
N PHE A 744 4.92 4.24 -11.43
CA PHE A 744 5.95 4.36 -10.39
C PHE A 744 5.39 4.28 -8.97
N LYS A 745 4.12 3.88 -8.83
CA LYS A 745 3.40 3.82 -7.55
C LYS A 745 3.22 5.16 -6.85
N ARG A 746 3.27 6.27 -7.60
CA ARG A 746 2.97 7.60 -7.07
C ARG A 746 1.48 7.83 -7.11
N GLU A 747 0.97 8.32 -6.00
CA GLU A 747 -0.43 8.65 -5.82
C GLU A 747 -0.74 10.07 -6.33
N PHE A 748 -1.64 10.19 -7.30
CA PHE A 748 -2.13 11.47 -7.81
C PHE A 748 -3.64 11.60 -7.59
N GLN A 749 -4.04 12.61 -6.83
CA GLN A 749 -5.43 13.03 -6.79
C GLN A 749 -5.81 13.66 -8.15
N CYS A 750 -6.72 13.02 -8.86
CA CYS A 750 -7.21 13.45 -10.18
C CYS A 750 -8.70 13.77 -10.14
N ALA A 751 -9.51 12.85 -9.62
CA ALA A 751 -10.94 13.05 -9.49
C ALA A 751 -11.34 13.57 -8.11
N THR A 752 -12.49 14.25 -8.08
CA THR A 752 -13.13 14.70 -6.85
C THR A 752 -14.64 14.74 -7.03
N ILE A 753 -15.38 14.49 -5.96
CA ILE A 753 -16.83 14.67 -5.88
C ILE A 753 -17.10 15.46 -4.60
N GLN A 754 -17.68 16.64 -4.70
CA GLN A 754 -17.86 17.53 -3.56
C GLN A 754 -19.29 18.06 -3.48
N LEU A 755 -19.87 18.03 -2.28
CA LEU A 755 -21.18 18.60 -2.01
C LEU A 755 -21.06 20.04 -1.50
N ASP A 756 -21.76 20.97 -2.14
CA ASP A 756 -21.81 22.38 -1.77
C ASP A 756 -23.25 22.85 -1.56
N TYR A 757 -23.55 23.19 -0.30
CA TYR A 757 -24.81 23.80 0.14
C TYR A 757 -24.67 25.32 0.34
N GLN A 758 -23.44 25.85 0.36
CA GLN A 758 -23.13 27.23 0.67
C GLN A 758 -23.26 28.15 -0.55
N ALA A 759 -22.77 27.72 -1.71
CA ALA A 759 -22.89 28.52 -2.93
C ALA A 759 -24.34 28.85 -3.32
N PRO A 760 -25.29 27.89 -3.29
CA PRO A 760 -26.71 28.20 -3.53
C PRO A 760 -27.27 29.29 -2.62
N VAL A 761 -26.84 29.33 -1.35
CA VAL A 761 -27.26 30.37 -0.41
C VAL A 761 -26.64 31.72 -0.76
N LYS A 762 -25.33 31.75 -1.04
CA LYS A 762 -24.58 32.99 -1.30
C LYS A 762 -24.95 33.67 -2.61
N PHE A 763 -25.29 32.89 -3.63
CA PHE A 763 -25.72 33.39 -4.95
C PHE A 763 -27.24 33.48 -5.09
N ASP A 764 -28.00 33.21 -4.03
CA ASP A 764 -29.47 33.18 -4.02
C ASP A 764 -30.07 32.30 -5.14
N LEU A 765 -29.47 31.14 -5.38
CA LEU A 765 -29.90 30.21 -6.42
C LEU A 765 -31.21 29.54 -6.01
N LYS A 766 -32.20 29.54 -6.90
CA LYS A 766 -33.56 29.03 -6.63
C LYS A 766 -34.12 28.22 -7.80
N TYR A 767 -34.97 27.25 -7.48
CA TYR A 767 -35.85 26.56 -8.43
C TYR A 767 -37.27 26.45 -7.87
N ALA A 768 -38.26 26.29 -8.73
CA ALA A 768 -39.65 26.04 -8.37
C ALA A 768 -39.85 24.57 -7.98
N GLY A 769 -39.91 24.32 -6.67
CA GLY A 769 -40.25 23.03 -6.07
C GLY A 769 -41.76 22.75 -6.09
N LYS A 770 -42.15 21.56 -5.60
CA LYS A 770 -43.57 21.14 -5.55
C LYS A 770 -44.44 22.06 -4.67
N ASN A 771 -43.85 22.61 -3.60
CA ASN A 771 -44.54 23.39 -2.57
C ASN A 771 -44.02 24.83 -2.44
N GLY A 772 -43.34 25.36 -3.46
CA GLY A 772 -42.77 26.71 -3.46
C GLY A 772 -41.34 26.78 -3.96
N LEU A 773 -40.69 27.93 -3.75
CA LEU A 773 -39.29 28.13 -4.17
C LEU A 773 -38.34 27.39 -3.22
N CYS A 774 -37.43 26.60 -3.79
CA CYS A 774 -36.41 25.83 -3.09
C CYS A 774 -35.01 26.23 -3.58
N LYS A 775 -33.96 25.89 -2.82
CA LYS A 775 -32.56 26.05 -3.23
C LYS A 775 -32.00 24.71 -3.71
N PRO A 776 -31.24 24.66 -4.81
CA PRO A 776 -30.60 23.42 -5.25
C PRO A 776 -29.40 23.07 -4.35
N VAL A 777 -28.96 21.82 -4.42
CA VAL A 777 -27.64 21.38 -3.94
C VAL A 777 -26.71 21.30 -5.15
N VAL A 778 -25.43 21.65 -4.97
CA VAL A 778 -24.43 21.58 -6.04
C VAL A 778 -23.46 20.43 -5.76
N ILE A 779 -23.29 19.56 -6.76
CA ILE A 779 -22.22 18.55 -6.79
C ILE A 779 -21.13 19.07 -7.73
N HIS A 780 -19.96 19.40 -7.19
CA HIS A 780 -18.78 19.69 -7.98
C HIS A 780 -18.07 18.38 -8.30
N ARG A 781 -17.70 18.17 -9.55
CA ARG A 781 -16.96 16.96 -9.92
C ARG A 781 -15.92 17.20 -11.01
N ALA A 782 -14.85 16.43 -10.94
CA ALA A 782 -13.91 16.19 -12.02
C ALA A 782 -13.61 14.69 -12.06
N ILE A 783 -13.44 14.11 -13.25
CA ILE A 783 -13.12 12.69 -13.47
C ILE A 783 -11.64 12.51 -13.77
N ILE A 784 -11.04 13.31 -14.66
CA ILE A 784 -9.60 13.23 -14.94
C ILE A 784 -8.80 14.35 -14.26
N GLY A 785 -9.49 15.38 -13.76
CA GLY A 785 -8.86 16.53 -13.14
C GLY A 785 -8.31 17.48 -14.20
N SER A 786 -7.08 17.97 -14.01
CA SER A 786 -6.42 18.80 -15.03
C SER A 786 -5.95 17.93 -16.19
N PHE A 787 -6.25 18.35 -17.42
CA PHE A 787 -5.77 17.68 -18.63
C PHE A 787 -4.24 17.66 -18.70
N GLU A 788 -3.58 18.74 -18.29
CA GLU A 788 -2.12 18.80 -18.24
C GLU A 788 -1.57 17.75 -17.28
N ARG A 789 -2.09 17.69 -16.05
CA ARG A 789 -1.67 16.67 -15.07
C ARG A 789 -1.96 15.27 -15.59
N PHE A 790 -3.14 15.03 -16.13
CA PHE A 790 -3.53 13.71 -16.64
C PHE A 790 -2.66 13.29 -17.83
N LEU A 791 -2.32 14.21 -18.73
CA LEU A 791 -1.37 13.97 -19.83
C LEU A 791 0.01 13.57 -19.28
N ALA A 792 0.49 14.20 -18.22
CA ALA A 792 1.74 13.82 -17.57
C ALA A 792 1.69 12.38 -17.07
N ILE A 793 0.61 12.05 -16.34
CA ILE A 793 0.39 10.72 -15.75
C ILE A 793 0.28 9.66 -16.85
N LEU A 794 -0.49 9.90 -17.92
CA LEU A 794 -0.61 8.96 -19.03
C LEU A 794 0.72 8.76 -19.76
N THR A 795 1.48 9.84 -19.97
CA THR A 795 2.80 9.76 -20.63
C THR A 795 3.73 8.83 -19.85
N GLU A 796 3.74 8.97 -18.53
CA GLU A 796 4.56 8.16 -17.61
C GLU A 796 4.02 6.73 -17.48
N HIS A 797 2.70 6.57 -17.35
CA HIS A 797 2.02 5.28 -17.20
C HIS A 797 2.27 4.37 -18.41
N PHE A 798 2.22 4.91 -19.62
CA PHE A 798 2.48 4.16 -20.85
C PHE A 798 3.95 4.21 -21.30
N GLY A 799 4.84 4.95 -20.61
CA GLY A 799 6.23 5.14 -21.04
C GLY A 799 6.36 5.80 -22.42
N GLY A 800 5.33 6.54 -22.86
CA GLY A 800 5.20 7.10 -24.21
C GLY A 800 4.66 6.12 -25.27
N ASN A 801 4.27 4.90 -24.90
CA ASN A 801 3.70 3.90 -25.81
C ASN A 801 2.17 3.99 -25.79
N TRP A 802 1.63 4.95 -26.54
CA TRP A 802 0.22 5.29 -26.49
C TRP A 802 -0.68 4.19 -27.06
N PRO A 803 -1.84 3.90 -26.44
CA PRO A 803 -2.91 3.14 -27.07
C PRO A 803 -3.30 3.75 -28.42
N PHE A 804 -3.63 2.91 -29.41
CA PHE A 804 -3.82 3.35 -30.79
C PHE A 804 -4.79 4.53 -30.92
N TRP A 805 -5.93 4.50 -30.23
CA TRP A 805 -6.98 5.52 -30.36
C TRP A 805 -6.55 6.93 -29.90
N ILE A 806 -5.60 7.03 -28.95
CA ILE A 806 -5.12 8.29 -28.38
C ILE A 806 -3.74 8.69 -28.91
N SER A 807 -3.05 7.76 -29.58
CA SER A 807 -1.69 7.97 -30.06
C SER A 807 -1.60 9.13 -31.06
N PRO A 808 -0.62 10.04 -30.90
CA PRO A 808 -0.38 11.10 -31.89
C PRO A 808 0.30 10.58 -33.17
N CYS A 809 0.87 9.37 -33.11
CA CYS A 809 1.65 8.70 -34.16
C CYS A 809 1.01 7.33 -34.46
N GLN A 810 -0.19 7.33 -35.05
CA GLN A 810 -0.92 6.09 -35.31
C GLN A 810 -0.29 5.26 -36.43
N ILE A 811 -0.11 5.85 -37.61
CA ILE A 811 0.34 5.11 -38.81
C ILE A 811 1.45 5.89 -39.55
N LEU A 812 2.54 5.20 -39.87
CA LEU A 812 3.60 5.70 -40.76
C LEU A 812 3.61 4.89 -42.06
N VAL A 813 3.43 5.54 -43.20
CA VAL A 813 3.53 4.90 -44.53
C VAL A 813 4.93 5.12 -45.09
N ILE A 814 5.57 4.04 -45.55
CA ILE A 814 6.94 4.05 -46.07
C ILE A 814 6.98 3.37 -47.44
N PRO A 815 7.27 4.10 -48.53
CA PRO A 815 7.55 3.47 -49.82
C PRO A 815 8.96 2.85 -49.83
N VAL A 816 9.08 1.67 -50.46
CA VAL A 816 10.38 0.99 -50.60
C VAL A 816 11.29 1.64 -51.65
N ALA A 817 10.72 2.43 -52.56
CA ALA A 817 11.44 3.15 -53.62
C ALA A 817 10.69 4.45 -54.01
N PRO A 818 11.38 5.49 -54.51
CA PRO A 818 10.76 6.77 -54.89
C PRO A 818 9.66 6.66 -55.95
N GLY A 819 9.70 5.63 -56.81
CA GLY A 819 8.66 5.39 -57.81
C GLY A 819 7.30 4.99 -57.24
N LEU A 820 7.18 4.82 -55.92
CA LEU A 820 5.96 4.40 -55.21
C LEU A 820 5.41 5.51 -54.30
N ASP A 821 5.96 6.72 -54.39
CA ASP A 821 5.57 7.86 -53.56
C ASP A 821 4.09 8.23 -53.77
N ASP A 822 3.60 8.16 -55.02
CA ASP A 822 2.21 8.41 -55.36
C ASP A 822 1.27 7.41 -54.69
N TYR A 823 1.62 6.13 -54.70
CA TYR A 823 0.83 5.09 -54.02
C TYR A 823 0.85 5.27 -52.49
N ALA A 824 2.00 5.63 -51.91
CA ALA A 824 2.10 5.94 -50.49
C ALA A 824 1.20 7.14 -50.10
N GLN A 825 1.15 8.18 -50.95
CA GLN A 825 0.28 9.34 -50.75
C GLN A 825 -1.20 8.98 -50.90
N GLN A 826 -1.57 8.09 -51.82
CA GLN A 826 -2.94 7.57 -51.94
C GLN A 826 -3.38 6.85 -50.67
N VAL A 827 -2.54 5.95 -50.13
CA VAL A 827 -2.81 5.25 -48.87
C VAL A 827 -2.97 6.24 -47.72
N HIS A 828 -2.10 7.24 -47.63
CA HIS A 828 -2.21 8.30 -46.62
C HIS A 828 -3.51 9.09 -46.74
N ALA A 829 -3.91 9.51 -47.96
CA ALA A 829 -5.14 10.26 -48.16
C ALA A 829 -6.39 9.47 -47.75
N LEU A 830 -6.42 8.18 -48.08
CA LEU A 830 -7.53 7.28 -47.76
C LEU A 830 -7.64 7.03 -46.25
N LEU A 831 -6.54 6.76 -45.56
CA LEU A 831 -6.57 6.58 -44.10
C LEU A 831 -6.88 7.89 -43.36
N ARG A 832 -6.42 9.03 -43.87
CA ARG A 832 -6.71 10.35 -43.29
C ARG A 832 -8.18 10.74 -43.47
N ALA A 833 -8.80 10.38 -44.59
CA ALA A 833 -10.24 10.58 -44.82
C ALA A 833 -11.10 9.83 -43.78
N ASP A 834 -10.58 8.74 -43.23
CA ASP A 834 -11.20 7.98 -42.14
C ASP A 834 -10.89 8.50 -40.74
N GLY A 835 -10.15 9.60 -40.62
CA GLY A 835 -9.86 10.26 -39.34
C GLY A 835 -8.59 9.80 -38.64
N PHE A 836 -7.76 8.94 -39.25
CA PHE A 836 -6.50 8.49 -38.66
C PHE A 836 -5.38 9.53 -38.78
N HIS A 837 -4.48 9.54 -37.80
CA HIS A 837 -3.24 10.29 -37.79
C HIS A 837 -2.15 9.55 -38.56
N VAL A 838 -2.03 9.87 -39.85
CA VAL A 838 -1.10 9.21 -40.76
C VAL A 838 0.00 10.16 -41.21
N GLN A 839 1.23 9.68 -41.27
CA GLN A 839 2.37 10.36 -41.91
C GLN A 839 2.97 9.49 -43.01
N VAL A 840 3.70 10.11 -43.93
CA VAL A 840 4.45 9.42 -45.00
C VAL A 840 5.92 9.83 -44.93
N ASP A 841 6.83 8.85 -44.91
CA ASP A 841 8.27 9.12 -44.98
C ASP A 841 8.79 8.97 -46.42
N LEU A 842 8.78 10.09 -47.15
CA LEU A 842 9.34 10.21 -48.50
C LEU A 842 10.82 10.62 -48.52
N SER A 843 11.52 10.55 -47.39
CA SER A 843 12.94 10.93 -47.34
C SER A 843 13.81 9.99 -48.21
N SER A 844 15.01 10.45 -48.56
CA SER A 844 16.00 9.63 -49.27
C SER A 844 16.73 8.61 -48.36
N ASN A 845 16.27 8.43 -47.12
CA ASN A 845 16.85 7.45 -46.19
C ASN A 845 16.60 6.01 -46.66
N THR A 846 17.48 5.08 -46.25
CA THR A 846 17.28 3.65 -46.52
C THR A 846 16.02 3.14 -45.82
N LEU A 847 15.35 2.14 -46.41
CA LEU A 847 14.13 1.53 -45.82
C LEU A 847 14.33 1.13 -44.35
N LYS A 848 15.48 0.49 -44.03
CA LYS A 848 15.82 0.12 -42.65
C LYS A 848 15.90 1.32 -41.71
N LYS A 849 16.43 2.45 -42.18
CA LYS A 849 16.54 3.68 -41.40
C LYS A 849 15.16 4.32 -41.19
N LYS A 850 14.32 4.38 -42.23
CA LYS A 850 12.93 4.89 -42.13
C LYS A 850 12.11 4.09 -41.12
N ILE A 851 12.19 2.75 -41.23
CA ILE A 851 11.56 1.83 -40.29
C ILE A 851 12.04 2.09 -38.85
N ARG A 852 13.37 2.14 -38.63
CA ARG A 852 13.93 2.40 -37.30
C ARG A 852 13.53 3.77 -36.76
N SER A 853 13.46 4.79 -37.61
CA SER A 853 12.97 6.12 -37.23
C SER A 853 11.50 6.07 -36.80
N GLY A 854 10.65 5.33 -37.52
CA GLY A 854 9.26 5.09 -37.12
C GLY A 854 9.12 4.34 -35.79
N GLU A 855 9.94 3.30 -35.58
CA GLU A 855 9.99 2.54 -34.33
C GLU A 855 10.44 3.41 -33.15
N LEU A 856 11.48 4.24 -33.34
CA LEU A 856 11.96 5.18 -32.31
C LEU A 856 10.95 6.27 -31.97
N ALA A 857 10.21 6.75 -32.97
CA ALA A 857 9.10 7.69 -32.80
C ALA A 857 7.83 7.04 -32.21
N GLN A 858 7.86 5.73 -31.95
CA GLN A 858 6.76 4.95 -31.36
C GLN A 858 5.47 5.00 -32.19
N TYR A 859 5.59 4.87 -33.51
CA TYR A 859 4.40 4.63 -34.34
C TYR A 859 3.74 3.30 -33.98
N ASN A 860 2.41 3.29 -33.82
CA ASN A 860 1.69 2.04 -33.53
C ASN A 860 1.81 1.06 -34.72
N PHE A 861 1.67 1.58 -35.93
CA PHE A 861 1.80 0.82 -37.17
C PHE A 861 2.72 1.49 -38.18
N ILE A 862 3.51 0.67 -38.86
CA ILE A 862 4.33 1.07 -40.00
C ILE A 862 3.87 0.28 -41.22
N PHE A 863 3.30 0.97 -42.20
CA PHE A 863 2.82 0.42 -43.44
C PHE A 863 3.90 0.57 -44.51
N VAL A 864 4.44 -0.55 -44.97
CA VAL A 864 5.44 -0.58 -46.04
C VAL A 864 4.75 -0.85 -47.36
N VAL A 865 5.02 -0.02 -48.37
CA VAL A 865 4.45 -0.15 -49.72
C VAL A 865 5.51 -0.39 -50.78
N GLY A 866 5.41 -1.53 -51.45
CA GLY A 866 6.24 -1.97 -52.57
C GLY A 866 5.46 -2.04 -53.89
N ALA A 867 6.17 -2.43 -54.95
CA ALA A 867 5.55 -2.64 -56.27
C ALA A 867 4.54 -3.80 -56.27
N ARG A 868 4.68 -4.76 -55.36
CA ARG A 868 3.68 -5.82 -55.15
C ARG A 868 2.41 -5.21 -54.54
N GLU A 869 2.58 -4.44 -53.48
CA GLU A 869 1.50 -3.79 -52.73
C GLU A 869 0.71 -2.80 -53.58
N GLU A 870 1.38 -2.01 -54.43
CA GLU A 870 0.71 -1.12 -55.38
C GLU A 870 -0.17 -1.90 -56.38
N LYS A 871 0.38 -2.97 -56.99
CA LYS A 871 -0.36 -3.80 -57.95
C LYS A 871 -1.57 -4.51 -57.34
N SER A 872 -1.49 -4.90 -56.07
CA SER A 872 -2.57 -5.57 -55.35
C SER A 872 -3.44 -4.62 -54.51
N HIS A 873 -3.21 -3.30 -54.59
CA HIS A 873 -3.86 -2.29 -53.74
C HIS A 873 -3.85 -2.66 -52.24
N SER A 874 -2.70 -3.16 -51.75
CA SER A 874 -2.51 -3.60 -50.37
C SER A 874 -1.37 -2.84 -49.67
N VAL A 875 -1.11 -3.15 -48.40
CA VAL A 875 0.08 -2.67 -47.65
C VAL A 875 0.67 -3.82 -46.84
N SER A 876 1.97 -3.78 -46.59
CA SER A 876 2.61 -4.66 -45.61
C SER A 876 2.63 -3.97 -44.24
N VAL A 877 2.00 -4.58 -43.24
CA VAL A 877 1.85 -3.98 -41.90
C VAL A 877 2.92 -4.51 -40.96
N ARG A 878 3.65 -3.61 -40.31
CA ARG A 878 4.49 -3.90 -39.15
C ARG A 878 3.87 -3.22 -37.93
N TYR A 879 3.82 -3.92 -36.81
CA TYR A 879 3.31 -3.43 -35.54
C TYR A 879 4.41 -3.44 -34.48
N HIS A 880 4.24 -2.63 -33.45
CA HIS A 880 5.14 -2.56 -32.31
C HIS A 880 4.79 -3.67 -31.29
N ASP A 881 5.80 -4.36 -30.73
CA ASP A 881 5.64 -5.51 -29.81
C ASP A 881 4.76 -5.23 -28.58
N SER A 882 4.65 -3.97 -28.16
CA SER A 882 3.82 -3.55 -27.01
C SER A 882 2.31 -3.58 -27.25
N VAL A 883 1.86 -3.74 -28.50
CA VAL A 883 0.43 -3.78 -28.84
C VAL A 883 -0.19 -5.15 -28.50
N GLY A 884 0.63 -6.19 -28.35
CA GLY A 884 0.18 -7.57 -28.14
C GLY A 884 -0.68 -8.12 -29.30
N PRO A 885 -0.86 -9.45 -29.41
CA PRO A 885 -1.80 -10.02 -30.36
C PRO A 885 -3.21 -10.04 -29.75
N PHE A 886 -3.90 -8.89 -29.65
CA PHE A 886 -5.33 -8.88 -29.30
C PHE A 886 -6.17 -8.01 -30.24
N VAL A 887 -7.05 -8.75 -30.93
CA VAL A 887 -8.32 -8.39 -31.59
C VAL A 887 -8.33 -7.06 -32.33
N TYR A 888 -7.90 -7.11 -33.59
CA TYR A 888 -8.50 -6.25 -34.59
C TYR A 888 -10.01 -6.48 -34.56
N SER A 889 -10.79 -5.44 -34.24
CA SER A 889 -12.14 -5.42 -34.77
C SER A 889 -11.99 -5.50 -36.28
N SER A 890 -12.74 -6.42 -36.87
CA SER A 890 -12.82 -6.67 -38.30
C SER A 890 -13.03 -5.42 -39.15
N ALA A 891 -13.30 -4.24 -38.58
CA ALA A 891 -13.57 -3.00 -39.30
C ALA A 891 -12.39 -2.47 -40.15
N VAL A 892 -11.14 -2.49 -39.67
CA VAL A 892 -9.99 -2.01 -40.49
C VAL A 892 -9.60 -3.03 -41.56
N GLN A 893 -9.67 -4.33 -41.24
CA GLN A 893 -9.46 -5.40 -42.23
C GLN A 893 -10.61 -5.50 -43.25
N ALA A 894 -11.87 -5.29 -42.85
CA ALA A 894 -13.05 -5.38 -43.70
C ALA A 894 -13.25 -4.15 -44.60
N LYS A 895 -12.85 -2.96 -44.15
CA LYS A 895 -12.97 -1.74 -44.95
C LYS A 895 -11.84 -1.58 -45.97
N TYR A 896 -10.66 -2.18 -45.73
CA TYR A 896 -9.46 -1.93 -46.53
C TYR A 896 -8.73 -3.13 -47.14
N MET A 897 -9.20 -4.39 -46.97
CA MET A 897 -8.60 -5.58 -47.61
C MET A 897 -7.05 -5.65 -47.54
N PHE A 898 -6.46 -5.30 -46.40
CA PHE A 898 -5.02 -5.45 -46.21
C PHE A 898 -4.70 -6.87 -45.73
N ARG A 899 -4.28 -7.74 -46.65
CA ARG A 899 -3.75 -9.09 -46.34
C ARG A 899 -2.41 -8.95 -45.61
N THR A 900 -2.36 -9.38 -44.36
CA THR A 900 -1.11 -9.58 -43.61
C THR A 900 -0.32 -10.72 -44.25
N THR A 901 0.86 -10.43 -44.82
CA THR A 901 1.85 -11.46 -45.16
C THR A 901 2.75 -11.68 -43.94
N HIS A 902 2.33 -12.57 -43.03
CA HIS A 902 3.27 -13.32 -42.21
C HIS A 902 3.40 -14.71 -42.87
N GLU A 903 4.41 -14.83 -43.74
CA GLU A 903 5.19 -16.06 -43.91
C GLU A 903 6.59 -15.78 -43.39
#